data_AF-M3D3M8-F1
#
_entry.id   AF-M3D3M8-F1
#
_cell.length_a   1.000
_cell.length_b   1.000
_cell.length_c   1.000
_cell.angle_alpha   90.00
_cell.angle_beta   90.00
_cell.angle_gamma   90.00
#
_symmetry.space_group_name_H-M   'P 1'
#
loop_
_entity.id
_entity.type
_entity.pdbx_description
1 polymer ?
#
loop_
_entity_poly.entity_id
_entity_poly.type
_entity_poly.pdbx_seq_one_letter_code
_entity_poly.pdbx_strand_id
1 'polypeptide(L)'
;MNMARPTTSAQNPFSSSPAFGTPVHPFPPTAGKRPPPAPPAFKPQIATILPILLPPATLRPVAFRTFTKKYSLTLNSSALQAFASFIGKHCGSAWREEGTGEKLLEEAAKLWKAENGPVIVEDGEKLKTILRTLEGSMSSGRVGTPRSGNSLNPSRQNSFAFGNDSAVDILGDRPELERQGSSYGISGLRVQSPASGPEEEDHGSSEPRKWLKVISAFEQPRFTFDMDKKHFLRVEIKPTLFPNPRQKTAVFKERYNIIHQRLLRNPAFQAPSISAGVPTLKRHGTVTERTFYKITPIANLLGRGGSSHLLLGMLAIAPTGTLALNDMSGSISLDLQHATSMQDGQPYFCPGMIVLVDGVYEEDWAGAGSSGLGNTGGVGGTIGGRFVGFEIGSPPVERRDISLGINLKAEDLGGGFGWADFLGLGSERAVGTRMKKLESRLVGPESDIDDDARKMVILSGVTLDQPSTLTALRKLLEQYEAAEQLPMGFVLAGDFSSKAAMAGAGTGSIEYKELFNELAAVLSDFPALLRSCTWVFMPGDNDPWASSFSAGASTLLPREGVPDLFTNRIKRAFANAKAEVGAKKGEADGEAIWTSNPTRLSFFGPAHELVILRDDISGRFRRNAIRYGQATKQAESQTDSAIVLPDSDEDMTMSGALPTTESDELEDTRMAFDADSPPAALAETVPSESYNIQEAKRLILSLLPQSTVSPFPLTVRPVHWDYAPSALTLYPLPHALVVADADAPPFAITYEGCHVMNPGRLVEGGGKRKKVQWIEYDVWTKRGGVKELWMG
;
A
#
# COMPACT_ATOMS: atom_id res chain seq x y z
N MET A 1 73.71 28.76 2.06
CA MET A 1 74.84 27.86 1.72
C MET A 1 74.37 26.44 2.00
N ASN A 2 74.15 25.49 1.08
CA ASN A 2 74.24 25.38 -0.37
C ASN A 2 73.09 24.42 -0.81
N MET A 3 72.12 24.91 -1.58
CA MET A 3 71.72 24.45 -2.93
C MET A 3 72.41 23.17 -3.46
N ALA A 4 71.61 22.14 -3.82
CA ALA A 4 71.24 21.83 -5.23
C ALA A 4 70.52 20.45 -5.37
N ARG A 5 69.34 20.46 -6.00
CA ARG A 5 68.69 19.38 -6.82
C ARG A 5 68.97 19.72 -8.32
N PRO A 6 68.47 19.04 -9.39
CA PRO A 6 67.63 17.82 -9.57
C PRO A 6 68.10 16.89 -10.74
N THR A 7 67.30 15.87 -11.12
CA THR A 7 66.93 15.34 -12.47
C THR A 7 66.51 13.86 -12.31
N THR A 8 65.50 13.25 -12.95
CA THR A 8 64.52 13.60 -13.99
C THR A 8 63.35 12.60 -13.93
N SER A 9 62.16 13.08 -14.24
CA SER A 9 60.93 12.33 -14.52
C SER A 9 60.97 11.59 -15.86
N ALA A 10 60.36 10.41 -15.95
CA ALA A 10 59.78 9.90 -17.19
C ALA A 10 58.45 9.18 -16.89
N GLN A 11 57.43 9.57 -17.64
CA GLN A 11 56.03 9.15 -17.55
C GLN A 11 55.76 7.87 -18.37
N ASN A 12 54.57 7.29 -18.08
CA ASN A 12 53.66 6.52 -18.94
C ASN A 12 53.81 4.98 -19.04
N PRO A 13 52.71 4.22 -19.34
CA PRO A 13 51.28 4.58 -19.35
C PRO A 13 50.37 3.59 -18.59
N PHE A 14 49.15 4.07 -18.30
CA PHE A 14 48.00 3.23 -17.95
C PHE A 14 47.67 2.25 -19.08
N SER A 15 47.46 0.98 -18.72
CA SER A 15 46.85 -0.04 -19.59
C SER A 15 45.52 -0.49 -18.98
N SER A 16 44.49 -0.42 -19.82
CA SER A 16 43.08 -0.66 -19.58
C SER A 16 42.74 -2.15 -19.70
N SER A 17 42.33 -2.79 -18.59
CA SER A 17 41.45 -3.98 -18.52
C SER A 17 41.21 -4.41 -17.06
N PRO A 18 39.97 -4.48 -16.55
CA PRO A 18 39.66 -5.27 -15.36
C PRO A 18 38.62 -6.34 -15.71
N ALA A 19 39.06 -7.39 -16.39
CA ALA A 19 38.36 -8.67 -16.42
C ALA A 19 39.43 -9.74 -16.19
N PHE A 20 39.26 -10.53 -15.12
CA PHE A 20 40.19 -11.55 -14.60
C PHE A 20 41.40 -11.03 -13.83
N GLY A 21 41.18 -10.66 -12.56
CA GLY A 21 42.23 -10.61 -11.53
C GLY A 21 42.03 -11.70 -10.49
N THR A 22 42.85 -12.76 -10.54
CA THR A 22 43.04 -13.70 -9.43
C THR A 22 43.71 -13.00 -8.24
N PRO A 23 43.28 -13.21 -6.99
CA PRO A 23 43.87 -12.55 -5.84
C PRO A 23 45.32 -13.02 -5.58
N VAL A 24 46.19 -12.06 -5.27
CA VAL A 24 47.65 -12.17 -5.10
C VAL A 24 48.10 -12.93 -3.82
N HIS A 25 47.18 -13.54 -3.08
CA HIS A 25 47.50 -14.40 -1.94
C HIS A 25 46.75 -15.75 -2.01
N PRO A 26 47.44 -16.86 -2.31
CA PRO A 26 46.85 -18.20 -2.25
C PRO A 26 46.67 -18.65 -0.80
N PHE A 27 45.46 -19.10 -0.44
CA PHE A 27 45.17 -19.70 0.87
C PHE A 27 45.93 -21.02 1.05
N PRO A 28 46.51 -21.31 2.24
CA PRO A 28 47.28 -22.53 2.48
C PRO A 28 46.40 -23.79 2.50
N PRO A 29 46.91 -24.95 2.05
CA PRO A 29 46.13 -26.18 1.92
C PRO A 29 46.00 -26.86 3.29
N THR A 30 44.79 -26.85 3.86
CA THR A 30 44.47 -27.62 5.07
C THR A 30 43.53 -28.77 4.74
N ALA A 31 44.07 -29.78 4.04
CA ALA A 31 43.49 -31.11 4.04
C ALA A 31 44.01 -31.86 5.27
N GLY A 32 43.22 -31.89 6.36
CA GLY A 32 43.57 -32.66 7.55
C GLY A 32 42.65 -32.42 8.75
N LYS A 33 41.58 -33.23 8.84
CA LYS A 33 40.74 -33.49 10.03
C LYS A 33 39.99 -32.30 10.67
N ARG A 34 38.83 -31.97 10.11
CA ARG A 34 37.66 -31.55 10.91
C ARG A 34 36.50 -32.53 10.62
N PRO A 35 35.85 -33.10 11.64
CA PRO A 35 34.66 -33.91 11.41
C PRO A 35 33.56 -33.03 10.81
N PRO A 36 32.68 -33.58 9.95
CA PRO A 36 31.58 -32.81 9.36
C PRO A 36 30.72 -32.20 10.48
N PRO A 37 30.27 -30.94 10.35
CA PRO A 37 29.28 -30.40 11.27
C PRO A 37 28.03 -31.28 11.22
N ALA A 38 27.49 -31.61 12.39
CA ALA A 38 26.25 -32.37 12.49
C ALA A 38 25.15 -31.70 11.64
N PRO A 39 24.32 -32.47 10.94
CA PRO A 39 23.18 -31.89 10.23
C PRO A 39 22.34 -31.07 11.21
N PRO A 40 21.82 -29.89 10.82
CA PRO A 40 20.99 -29.09 11.71
C PRO A 40 19.83 -29.95 12.23
N ALA A 41 19.80 -30.16 13.54
CA ALA A 41 18.76 -30.88 14.25
C ALA A 41 17.51 -30.00 14.40
N PHE A 42 16.95 -29.55 13.29
CA PHE A 42 15.63 -28.91 13.25
C PHE A 42 14.93 -29.32 11.95
N LYS A 43 14.42 -30.55 11.93
CA LYS A 43 13.23 -30.84 11.11
C LYS A 43 12.08 -30.04 11.73
N PRO A 44 11.39 -29.15 11.00
CA PRO A 44 10.11 -28.63 11.47
C PRO A 44 9.15 -29.82 11.60
N GLN A 45 8.81 -30.22 12.83
CA GLN A 45 7.78 -31.22 13.10
C GLN A 45 6.41 -30.59 12.94
N ILE A 46 6.00 -30.34 11.70
CA ILE A 46 4.59 -30.27 11.35
C ILE A 46 4.47 -31.17 10.12
N ALA A 47 4.25 -32.46 10.36
CA ALA A 47 3.84 -33.37 9.30
C ALA A 47 2.42 -32.96 8.91
N THR A 48 2.26 -32.26 7.79
CA THR A 48 0.96 -32.03 7.16
C THR A 48 0.44 -33.39 6.72
N ILE A 49 -0.53 -33.92 7.47
CA ILE A 49 -1.14 -35.21 7.16
C ILE A 49 -2.05 -35.01 5.98
N LEU A 50 -1.75 -35.70 4.87
CA LEU A 50 -2.65 -35.78 3.73
C LEU A 50 -3.81 -36.73 4.10
N PRO A 51 -5.07 -36.27 4.05
CA PRO A 51 -6.22 -37.12 4.28
C PRO A 51 -6.24 -38.28 3.27
N ILE A 52 -6.57 -39.48 3.74
CA ILE A 52 -6.79 -40.64 2.87
C ILE A 52 -8.22 -41.12 3.01
N LEU A 53 -8.82 -41.56 1.91
CA LEU A 53 -10.10 -42.27 1.96
C LEU A 53 -9.83 -43.73 2.38
N LEU A 54 -10.06 -44.04 3.66
CA LEU A 54 -9.76 -45.35 4.23
C LEU A 54 -10.98 -46.29 4.12
N PRO A 55 -10.90 -47.41 3.37
CA PRO A 55 -12.01 -48.35 3.29
C PRO A 55 -12.22 -49.09 4.63
N PRO A 56 -13.46 -49.20 5.16
CA PRO A 56 -13.73 -49.84 6.45
C PRO A 56 -13.23 -51.30 6.57
N ALA A 57 -13.16 -52.02 5.44
CA ALA A 57 -12.64 -53.39 5.39
C ALA A 57 -11.15 -53.49 5.78
N THR A 58 -10.35 -52.46 5.48
CA THR A 58 -8.91 -52.43 5.77
C THR A 58 -8.62 -52.16 7.26
N LEU A 59 -9.48 -51.36 7.91
CA LEU A 59 -9.39 -51.06 9.34
C LEU A 59 -9.91 -52.20 10.21
N ARG A 60 -10.81 -53.05 9.67
CA ARG A 60 -11.52 -54.11 10.40
C ARG A 60 -10.60 -55.02 11.25
N PRO A 61 -9.48 -55.59 10.75
CA PRO A 61 -8.66 -56.49 11.56
C PRO A 61 -8.03 -55.79 12.78
N VAL A 62 -7.64 -54.52 12.64
CA VAL A 62 -7.03 -53.71 13.70
C VAL A 62 -8.07 -53.27 14.71
N ALA A 63 -9.23 -52.77 14.25
CA ALA A 63 -10.33 -52.36 15.11
C ALA A 63 -10.93 -53.53 15.91
N PHE A 64 -11.04 -54.72 15.30
CA PHE A 64 -11.48 -55.91 16.03
C PHE A 64 -10.43 -56.35 17.06
N ARG A 65 -9.13 -56.30 16.74
CA ARG A 65 -8.08 -56.62 17.72
C ARG A 65 -8.12 -55.68 18.93
N THR A 66 -8.35 -54.38 18.74
CA THR A 66 -8.43 -53.43 19.86
C THR A 66 -9.75 -53.56 20.62
N PHE A 67 -10.89 -53.34 19.97
CA PHE A 67 -12.17 -53.30 20.66
C PHE A 67 -12.62 -54.68 21.15
N THR A 68 -12.57 -55.72 20.32
CA THR A 68 -13.09 -57.05 20.71
C THR A 68 -12.11 -57.83 21.57
N LYS A 69 -10.81 -57.88 21.22
CA LYS A 69 -9.83 -58.70 21.95
C LYS A 69 -9.22 -58.00 23.15
N LYS A 70 -8.88 -56.70 23.08
CA LYS A 70 -8.28 -55.99 24.23
C LYS A 70 -9.35 -55.44 25.19
N TYR A 71 -10.45 -54.90 24.67
CA TYR A 71 -11.46 -54.22 25.48
C TYR A 71 -12.80 -54.96 25.62
N SER A 72 -12.98 -56.13 25.02
CA SER A 72 -14.23 -56.92 25.11
C SER A 72 -15.50 -56.15 24.70
N LEU A 73 -15.37 -55.24 23.73
CA LEU A 73 -16.47 -54.49 23.12
C LEU A 73 -16.78 -55.03 21.73
N THR A 74 -18.05 -55.10 21.35
CA THR A 74 -18.49 -55.50 20.00
C THR A 74 -18.72 -54.27 19.13
N LEU A 75 -18.19 -54.28 17.91
CA LEU A 75 -18.15 -53.09 17.04
C LEU A 75 -19.09 -53.27 15.84
N ASN A 76 -20.08 -52.38 15.69
CA ASN A 76 -21.05 -52.41 14.59
C ASN A 76 -20.43 -51.84 13.29
N SER A 77 -20.98 -52.19 12.12
CA SER A 77 -20.47 -51.74 10.82
C SER A 77 -20.53 -50.22 10.66
N SER A 78 -21.53 -49.56 11.28
CA SER A 78 -21.66 -48.09 11.29
C SER A 78 -20.53 -47.41 12.07
N ALA A 79 -20.21 -47.91 13.27
CA ALA A 79 -19.10 -47.41 14.07
C ALA A 79 -17.74 -47.63 13.37
N LEU A 80 -17.56 -48.76 12.68
CA LEU A 80 -16.34 -49.03 11.91
C LEU A 80 -16.17 -48.03 10.76
N GLN A 81 -17.27 -47.65 10.11
CA GLN A 81 -17.26 -46.65 9.05
C GLN A 81 -16.90 -45.27 9.62
N ALA A 82 -17.48 -44.86 10.75
CA ALA A 82 -17.14 -43.59 11.41
C ALA A 82 -15.66 -43.51 11.80
N PHE A 83 -15.10 -44.59 12.37
CA PHE A 83 -13.67 -44.65 12.67
C PHE A 83 -12.78 -44.62 11.42
N ALA A 84 -13.19 -45.28 10.34
CA ALA A 84 -12.43 -45.25 9.08
C ALA A 84 -12.38 -43.85 8.49
N SER A 85 -13.51 -43.12 8.48
CA SER A 85 -13.59 -41.72 8.06
C SER A 85 -12.70 -40.81 8.92
N PHE A 86 -12.76 -40.98 10.23
CA PHE A 86 -12.02 -40.15 11.18
C PHE A 86 -10.51 -40.38 11.11
N ILE A 87 -10.06 -41.64 11.10
CA ILE A 87 -8.64 -42.00 10.98
C ILE A 87 -8.10 -41.60 9.61
N GLY A 88 -8.89 -41.77 8.54
CA GLY A 88 -8.52 -41.32 7.20
C GLY A 88 -8.27 -39.81 7.14
N LYS A 89 -9.12 -39.01 7.78
CA LYS A 89 -9.02 -37.55 7.83
C LYS A 89 -7.86 -37.05 8.71
N HIS A 90 -7.66 -37.62 9.89
CA HIS A 90 -6.73 -37.07 10.89
C HIS A 90 -5.38 -37.78 11.01
N CYS A 91 -5.27 -39.05 10.61
CA CYS A 91 -4.01 -39.82 10.67
C CYS A 91 -3.36 -40.03 9.30
N GLY A 92 -4.09 -39.85 8.19
CA GLY A 92 -3.57 -40.00 6.82
C GLY A 92 -2.90 -41.36 6.61
N SER A 93 -1.82 -41.44 5.84
CA SER A 93 -1.06 -42.68 5.59
C SER A 93 -0.38 -43.28 6.83
N ALA A 94 -0.12 -42.45 7.86
CA ALA A 94 0.60 -42.87 9.07
C ALA A 94 -0.21 -43.84 9.96
N TRP A 95 -1.52 -44.00 9.72
CA TRP A 95 -2.39 -44.88 10.51
C TRP A 95 -1.89 -46.32 10.59
N ARG A 96 -1.27 -46.81 9.51
CA ARG A 96 -0.74 -48.18 9.39
C ARG A 96 0.77 -48.26 9.66
N GLU A 97 1.55 -47.31 9.13
CA GLU A 97 3.02 -47.35 9.19
C GLU A 97 3.56 -46.94 10.57
N GLU A 98 2.99 -45.90 11.18
CA GLU A 98 3.39 -45.41 12.51
C GLU A 98 2.52 -45.98 13.65
N GLY A 99 1.52 -46.80 13.32
CA GLY A 99 0.59 -47.39 14.29
C GLY A 99 -0.29 -46.36 15.02
N THR A 100 -0.43 -45.15 14.48
CA THR A 100 -1.24 -44.07 15.08
C THR A 100 -2.72 -44.43 15.12
N GLY A 101 -3.21 -45.17 14.13
CA GLY A 101 -4.58 -45.66 14.09
C GLY A 101 -4.91 -46.64 15.22
N GLU A 102 -3.98 -47.52 15.59
CA GLU A 102 -4.20 -48.45 16.72
C GLU A 102 -4.27 -47.70 18.06
N LYS A 103 -3.39 -46.71 18.27
CA LYS A 103 -3.39 -45.89 19.48
C LYS A 103 -4.68 -45.06 19.62
N LEU A 104 -5.18 -44.52 18.51
CA LEU A 104 -6.44 -43.77 18.48
C LEU A 104 -7.64 -44.66 18.82
N LEU A 105 -7.68 -45.87 18.24
CA LEU A 105 -8.71 -46.86 18.56
C LEU A 105 -8.63 -47.32 20.03
N GLU A 106 -7.43 -47.42 20.59
CA GLU A 106 -7.20 -47.79 21.99
C GLU A 106 -7.68 -46.70 22.97
N GLU A 107 -7.38 -45.43 22.69
CA GLU A 107 -7.89 -44.30 23.50
C GLU A 107 -9.41 -44.12 23.35
N ALA A 108 -9.95 -44.30 22.14
CA ALA A 108 -11.40 -44.31 21.92
C ALA A 108 -12.10 -45.43 22.73
N ALA A 109 -11.50 -46.63 22.80
CA ALA A 109 -12.04 -47.73 23.59
C ALA A 109 -11.97 -47.48 25.11
N LYS A 110 -10.90 -46.81 25.60
CA LYS A 110 -10.79 -46.38 27.01
C LYS A 110 -11.85 -45.35 27.37
N LEU A 111 -12.04 -44.33 26.53
CA LEU A 111 -13.06 -43.29 26.75
C LEU A 111 -14.48 -43.88 26.71
N TRP A 112 -14.74 -44.80 25.79
CA TRP A 112 -16.03 -45.49 25.71
C TRP A 112 -16.36 -46.28 26.99
N LYS A 113 -15.36 -46.94 27.59
CA LYS A 113 -15.53 -47.61 28.90
C LYS A 113 -15.67 -46.63 30.06
N ALA A 114 -14.92 -45.53 30.04
CA ALA A 114 -14.96 -44.51 31.09
C ALA A 114 -16.34 -43.82 31.17
N GLU A 115 -17.01 -43.64 30.04
CA GLU A 115 -18.35 -43.06 29.95
C GLU A 115 -19.50 -44.08 30.18
N ASN A 116 -19.20 -45.29 30.67
CA ASN A 116 -20.16 -46.39 30.84
C ASN A 116 -20.98 -46.68 29.57
N GLY A 117 -20.31 -46.74 28.41
CA GLY A 117 -20.94 -47.09 27.14
C GLY A 117 -21.45 -48.55 27.10
N PRO A 118 -22.48 -48.85 26.29
CA PRO A 118 -22.94 -50.21 26.08
C PRO A 118 -21.85 -51.09 25.44
N VAL A 119 -21.97 -52.41 25.61
CA VAL A 119 -21.00 -53.40 25.06
C VAL A 119 -20.95 -53.35 23.52
N ILE A 120 -22.04 -52.94 22.88
CA ILE A 120 -22.14 -52.73 21.43
C ILE A 120 -21.83 -51.26 21.12
N VAL A 121 -20.78 -51.02 20.35
CA VAL A 121 -20.38 -49.69 19.86
C VAL A 121 -21.09 -49.43 18.53
N GLU A 122 -21.96 -48.42 18.51
CA GLU A 122 -22.73 -47.99 17.33
C GLU A 122 -22.48 -46.51 17.03
N ASP A 123 -22.77 -46.09 15.79
CA ASP A 123 -22.73 -44.67 15.41
C ASP A 123 -23.90 -43.89 16.01
N GLY A 124 -23.72 -43.48 17.27
CA GLY A 124 -24.64 -42.63 18.02
C GLY A 124 -23.98 -41.35 18.52
N GLU A 125 -24.76 -40.50 19.21
CA GLU A 125 -24.28 -39.22 19.75
C GLU A 125 -23.07 -39.38 20.67
N LYS A 126 -23.02 -40.45 21.47
CA LYS A 126 -21.90 -40.77 22.36
C LYS A 126 -20.58 -40.97 21.59
N LEU A 127 -20.61 -41.70 20.47
CA LEU A 127 -19.43 -41.93 19.65
C LEU A 127 -18.95 -40.62 19.01
N LYS A 128 -19.88 -39.78 18.54
CA LYS A 128 -19.58 -38.47 17.97
C LYS A 128 -18.95 -37.53 19.00
N THR A 129 -19.41 -37.53 20.25
CA THR A 129 -18.83 -36.74 21.34
C THR A 129 -17.40 -37.20 21.65
N ILE A 130 -17.15 -38.51 21.73
CA ILE A 130 -15.80 -39.05 21.95
C ILE A 130 -14.86 -38.68 20.80
N LEU A 131 -15.33 -38.76 19.54
CA LEU A 131 -14.53 -38.36 18.38
C LEU A 131 -14.18 -36.87 18.39
N ARG A 132 -15.10 -35.98 18.80
CA ARG A 132 -14.80 -34.54 18.98
C ARG A 132 -13.78 -34.28 20.09
N THR A 133 -13.88 -35.01 21.20
CA THR A 133 -12.89 -34.92 22.29
C THR A 133 -11.50 -35.39 21.84
N LEU A 134 -11.45 -36.44 21.02
CA LEU A 134 -10.21 -36.90 20.40
C LEU A 134 -9.67 -35.91 19.37
N GLU A 135 -10.54 -35.27 18.58
CA GLU A 135 -10.14 -34.20 17.66
C GLU A 135 -9.45 -33.04 18.39
N GLY A 136 -10.00 -32.59 19.52
CA GLY A 136 -9.39 -31.54 20.34
C GLY A 136 -8.07 -31.92 21.03
N SER A 137 -7.74 -33.23 21.11
CA SER A 137 -6.51 -33.74 21.72
C SER A 137 -5.48 -34.26 20.72
N MET A 138 -5.78 -34.16 19.41
CA MET A 138 -4.87 -34.56 18.34
C MET A 138 -3.99 -33.41 17.86
N SER A 139 -2.70 -33.68 17.71
CA SER A 139 -1.76 -32.80 16.99
C SER A 139 -0.89 -33.65 16.07
N SER A 140 -0.82 -33.28 14.79
CA SER A 140 -0.07 -34.01 13.76
C SER A 140 -0.35 -35.53 13.73
N GLY A 141 -1.62 -35.93 13.86
CA GLY A 141 -2.09 -37.33 13.78
C GLY A 141 -1.68 -38.23 14.93
N ARG A 142 -1.22 -37.65 16.04
CA ARG A 142 -0.89 -38.35 17.28
C ARG A 142 -1.84 -37.89 18.38
N VAL A 143 -2.41 -38.85 19.09
CA VAL A 143 -3.21 -38.59 20.29
C VAL A 143 -2.27 -38.24 21.44
N GLY A 144 -2.40 -37.03 21.98
CA GLY A 144 -1.65 -36.62 23.18
C GLY A 144 -2.13 -37.39 24.41
N THR A 145 -1.21 -37.81 25.28
CA THR A 145 -1.59 -38.45 26.56
C THR A 145 -2.34 -37.46 27.46
N PRO A 146 -3.48 -37.82 28.07
CA PRO A 146 -4.17 -36.93 29.00
C PRO A 146 -3.29 -36.69 30.24
N ARG A 147 -2.87 -35.44 30.46
CA ARG A 147 -2.24 -35.03 31.72
C ARG A 147 -3.28 -35.06 32.84
N SER A 148 -3.17 -36.03 33.73
CA SER A 148 -3.86 -36.03 35.03
C SER A 148 -3.16 -35.03 35.97
N GLY A 149 -3.93 -34.14 36.61
CA GLY A 149 -3.51 -33.39 37.80
C GLY A 149 -3.36 -31.87 37.63
N ASN A 150 -4.27 -31.13 38.28
CA ASN A 150 -4.28 -29.72 38.66
C ASN A 150 -3.03 -28.86 38.33
N SER A 151 -3.20 -27.93 37.38
CA SER A 151 -2.74 -26.55 37.56
C SER A 151 -3.55 -25.62 36.65
N LEU A 152 -4.44 -24.84 37.26
CA LEU A 152 -5.07 -23.67 36.66
C LEU A 152 -3.99 -22.63 36.34
N ASN A 153 -3.71 -22.42 35.06
CA ASN A 153 -3.06 -21.21 34.54
C ASN A 153 -3.38 -21.09 33.05
N PRO A 154 -4.35 -20.25 32.63
CA PRO A 154 -4.64 -20.03 31.22
C PRO A 154 -3.64 -19.02 30.65
N SER A 155 -2.43 -19.50 30.37
CA SER A 155 -1.48 -18.77 29.53
C SER A 155 -1.88 -18.97 28.06
N ARG A 156 -2.42 -17.90 27.49
CA ARG A 156 -2.84 -17.77 26.09
C ARG A 156 -1.63 -17.79 25.15
N GLN A 157 -1.07 -18.98 24.91
CA GLN A 157 -0.21 -19.26 23.76
C GLN A 157 -0.67 -20.58 23.15
N ASN A 158 -1.61 -20.46 22.20
CA ASN A 158 -1.81 -21.31 21.02
C ASN A 158 -3.27 -21.22 20.57
N SER A 159 -3.57 -20.15 19.84
CA SER A 159 -4.76 -20.04 19.00
C SER A 159 -4.35 -19.33 17.71
N PHE A 160 -3.48 -19.97 16.95
CA PHE A 160 -3.19 -19.66 15.55
C PHE A 160 -3.14 -20.98 14.78
N ALA A 161 -4.32 -21.49 14.46
CA ALA A 161 -4.52 -22.53 13.47
C ALA A 161 -5.95 -22.42 12.92
N PHE A 162 -6.23 -21.34 12.18
CA PHE A 162 -7.31 -21.40 11.20
C PHE A 162 -6.75 -22.09 9.97
N GLY A 163 -7.37 -23.23 9.66
CA GLY A 163 -7.02 -24.11 8.56
C GLY A 163 -7.07 -23.40 7.22
N ASN A 164 -5.99 -23.59 6.48
CA ASN A 164 -5.89 -23.31 5.06
C ASN A 164 -6.64 -24.42 4.32
N ASP A 165 -7.96 -24.28 4.15
CA ASP A 165 -8.76 -25.19 3.34
C ASP A 165 -8.72 -24.71 1.88
N SER A 166 -7.70 -25.17 1.16
CA SER A 166 -7.57 -25.01 -0.29
C SER A 166 -6.77 -26.19 -0.84
N ALA A 167 -7.33 -27.38 -0.70
CA ALA A 167 -6.92 -28.55 -1.44
C ALA A 167 -8.19 -29.31 -1.87
N VAL A 168 -8.81 -28.84 -2.95
CA VAL A 168 -9.67 -29.70 -3.77
C VAL A 168 -8.94 -29.95 -5.08
N ASP A 169 -8.70 -31.24 -5.28
CA ASP A 169 -8.19 -31.91 -6.47
C ASP A 169 -8.78 -31.40 -7.78
N ILE A 170 -7.93 -31.17 -8.77
CA ILE A 170 -8.27 -31.42 -10.18
C ILE A 170 -7.11 -32.18 -10.83
N LEU A 171 -7.17 -33.50 -10.74
CA LEU A 171 -6.63 -34.41 -11.76
C LEU A 171 -7.74 -35.37 -12.17
N GLY A 172 -8.21 -35.21 -13.41
CA GLY A 172 -9.07 -36.17 -14.11
C GLY A 172 -10.46 -35.66 -14.43
N ASP A 173 -10.63 -34.92 -15.53
CA ASP A 173 -11.11 -35.51 -16.78
C ASP A 173 -11.00 -34.50 -17.92
N ARG A 174 -10.48 -34.94 -19.07
CA ARG A 174 -10.51 -34.15 -20.32
C ARG A 174 -11.73 -34.61 -21.11
N PRO A 175 -12.57 -33.68 -21.62
CA PRO A 175 -13.32 -33.94 -22.84
C PRO A 175 -12.73 -33.18 -24.02
N GLU A 176 -12.78 -33.85 -25.17
CA GLU A 176 -12.30 -33.42 -26.47
C GLU A 176 -13.03 -32.19 -27.02
N LEU A 177 -12.32 -31.51 -27.91
CA LEU A 177 -12.77 -30.41 -28.73
C LEU A 177 -13.62 -30.95 -29.90
N GLU A 178 -14.92 -30.66 -29.94
CA GLU A 178 -15.69 -30.67 -31.19
C GLU A 178 -16.57 -29.43 -31.35
N ARG A 179 -16.43 -28.82 -32.53
CA ARG A 179 -17.22 -27.72 -33.07
C ARG A 179 -18.51 -28.27 -33.70
N GLN A 180 -19.66 -27.68 -33.35
CA GLN A 180 -20.87 -27.45 -34.17
C GLN A 180 -21.92 -26.91 -33.17
N GLY A 181 -22.48 -25.71 -33.28
CA GLY A 181 -23.36 -25.25 -34.34
C GLY A 181 -24.79 -25.11 -33.78
N SER A 182 -25.42 -23.95 -33.98
CA SER A 182 -26.87 -23.74 -33.98
C SER A 182 -27.63 -23.48 -32.65
N SER A 183 -27.99 -22.21 -32.45
CA SER A 183 -29.37 -21.66 -32.38
C SER A 183 -30.38 -22.06 -31.30
N TYR A 184 -31.16 -21.02 -30.93
CA TYR A 184 -32.43 -20.98 -30.18
C TYR A 184 -32.25 -21.15 -28.66
N GLY A 185 -32.75 -20.29 -27.77
CA GLY A 185 -33.74 -19.24 -27.91
C GLY A 185 -34.61 -19.25 -26.64
N ILE A 186 -34.74 -18.07 -26.02
CA ILE A 186 -35.91 -17.61 -25.26
C ILE A 186 -36.02 -17.97 -23.75
N SER A 187 -36.32 -16.87 -23.04
CA SER A 187 -37.12 -16.69 -21.82
C SER A 187 -36.44 -16.68 -20.46
N GLY A 188 -36.51 -15.50 -19.86
CA GLY A 188 -36.21 -15.25 -18.47
C GLY A 188 -37.12 -16.06 -17.54
N LEU A 189 -36.48 -16.59 -16.50
CA LEU A 189 -37.14 -17.07 -15.31
C LEU A 189 -36.32 -16.58 -14.12
N ARG A 190 -36.89 -15.61 -13.40
CA ARG A 190 -36.44 -15.15 -12.09
C ARG A 190 -36.62 -16.31 -11.12
N VAL A 191 -35.58 -17.10 -10.91
CA VAL A 191 -35.55 -18.16 -9.89
C VAL A 191 -34.86 -17.61 -8.65
N GLN A 192 -35.67 -17.24 -7.66
CA GLN A 192 -35.25 -17.32 -6.26
C GLN A 192 -34.78 -18.75 -6.02
N SER A 193 -33.47 -18.96 -5.87
CA SER A 193 -32.93 -20.26 -5.48
C SER A 193 -32.73 -20.29 -3.96
N PRO A 194 -33.04 -21.42 -3.32
CA PRO A 194 -33.35 -21.49 -1.90
C PRO A 194 -32.10 -21.67 -1.05
N ALA A 195 -32.19 -21.19 0.19
CA ALA A 195 -31.27 -21.53 1.26
C ALA A 195 -31.13 -23.06 1.40
N SER A 196 -29.87 -23.55 1.40
CA SER A 196 -29.44 -24.81 2.05
C SER A 196 -27.95 -25.09 1.78
N GLY A 197 -27.09 -24.23 2.31
CA GLY A 197 -25.80 -24.63 2.89
C GLY A 197 -25.86 -24.18 4.35
N PRO A 198 -25.20 -24.87 5.31
CA PRO A 198 -25.34 -24.52 6.71
C PRO A 198 -24.95 -23.06 6.87
N GLU A 199 -25.93 -22.23 7.21
CA GLU A 199 -25.72 -20.91 7.73
C GLU A 199 -24.92 -21.12 9.01
N GLU A 200 -23.60 -21.04 8.91
CA GLU A 200 -22.86 -20.44 10.00
C GLU A 200 -23.39 -19.01 10.08
N GLU A 201 -24.49 -18.85 10.82
CA GLU A 201 -24.84 -17.61 11.48
C GLU A 201 -23.62 -17.23 12.30
N ASP A 202 -22.70 -16.52 11.64
CA ASP A 202 -21.61 -15.85 12.28
C ASP A 202 -22.29 -14.76 13.12
N HIS A 203 -22.64 -15.12 14.37
CA HIS A 203 -22.91 -14.21 15.47
C HIS A 203 -21.64 -13.40 15.79
N GLY A 204 -20.94 -12.91 14.77
CA GLY A 204 -19.95 -11.87 14.86
C GLY A 204 -20.70 -10.63 15.36
N SER A 205 -20.63 -10.44 16.67
CA SER A 205 -20.89 -9.24 17.44
C SER A 205 -21.52 -8.08 16.65
N SER A 206 -22.70 -7.63 17.07
CA SER A 206 -23.46 -6.51 16.49
C SER A 206 -22.69 -5.19 16.31
N GLU A 207 -21.47 -5.08 16.82
CA GLU A 207 -20.68 -3.85 16.78
C GLU A 207 -19.78 -3.77 15.54
N PRO A 208 -19.86 -2.68 14.75
CA PRO A 208 -19.03 -2.49 13.55
C PRO A 208 -17.53 -2.38 13.86
N ARG A 209 -17.15 -1.92 15.07
CA ARG A 209 -15.75 -1.74 15.48
C ARG A 209 -14.93 -3.03 15.47
N LYS A 210 -15.55 -4.18 15.75
CA LYS A 210 -14.85 -5.49 15.74
C LYS A 210 -14.38 -5.91 14.34
N TRP A 211 -14.96 -5.28 13.31
CA TRP A 211 -14.60 -5.47 11.90
C TRP A 211 -13.59 -4.43 11.38
N LEU A 212 -13.16 -3.48 12.22
CA LEU A 212 -12.01 -2.61 11.93
C LEU A 212 -10.71 -3.37 12.22
N LYS A 213 -9.86 -3.49 11.20
CA LYS A 213 -8.51 -4.02 11.31
C LYS A 213 -7.48 -2.98 10.90
N VAL A 214 -6.57 -2.68 11.81
CA VAL A 214 -5.39 -1.86 11.54
C VAL A 214 -4.27 -2.77 11.08
N ILE A 215 -3.80 -2.59 9.84
CA ILE A 215 -2.76 -3.42 9.22
C ILE A 215 -1.47 -2.62 9.16
N SER A 216 -0.45 -3.11 9.86
CA SER A 216 0.91 -2.57 9.80
C SER A 216 1.53 -2.83 8.43
N ALA A 217 2.35 -1.89 7.96
CA ALA A 217 3.14 -2.00 6.73
C ALA A 217 4.03 -3.24 6.70
N PHE A 218 4.51 -3.71 7.86
CA PHE A 218 5.40 -4.87 7.97
C PHE A 218 4.66 -6.21 7.95
N GLU A 219 3.34 -6.21 8.13
CA GLU A 219 2.50 -7.42 8.19
C GLU A 219 1.82 -7.72 6.85
N GLN A 220 1.85 -6.78 5.91
CA GLN A 220 1.18 -6.93 4.61
C GLN A 220 1.80 -8.07 3.77
N PRO A 221 0.96 -8.88 3.10
CA PRO A 221 1.45 -9.90 2.19
C PRO A 221 2.16 -9.27 0.99
N ARG A 222 3.18 -9.96 0.49
CA ARG A 222 4.03 -9.47 -0.60
C ARG A 222 3.68 -10.15 -1.91
N PHE A 223 3.56 -9.36 -2.96
CA PHE A 223 3.30 -9.83 -4.31
C PHE A 223 4.33 -9.26 -5.29
N THR A 224 4.52 -9.99 -6.38
CA THR A 224 5.33 -9.57 -7.53
C THR A 224 4.53 -9.85 -8.79
N PHE A 225 4.49 -8.90 -9.70
CA PHE A 225 3.80 -9.04 -10.97
C PHE A 225 4.68 -9.73 -12.01
N ASP A 226 4.22 -10.87 -12.49
CA ASP A 226 4.85 -11.61 -13.57
C ASP A 226 4.25 -11.17 -14.92
N MET A 227 5.05 -10.55 -15.77
CA MET A 227 4.64 -10.05 -17.09
C MET A 227 4.24 -11.17 -18.05
N ASP A 228 4.87 -12.35 -17.94
CA ASP A 228 4.63 -13.47 -18.85
C ASP A 228 3.30 -14.16 -18.51
N LYS A 229 3.08 -14.39 -17.21
CA LYS A 229 1.83 -14.97 -16.70
C LYS A 229 0.69 -13.96 -16.59
N LYS A 230 1.01 -12.67 -16.69
CA LYS A 230 0.09 -11.54 -16.48
C LYS A 230 -0.69 -11.66 -15.17
N HIS A 231 -0.03 -12.11 -14.10
CA HIS A 231 -0.66 -12.38 -12.81
C HIS A 231 0.26 -12.03 -11.64
N PHE A 232 -0.35 -11.73 -10.49
CA PHE A 232 0.38 -11.51 -9.25
C PHE A 232 0.74 -12.83 -8.59
N LEU A 233 2.01 -12.98 -8.24
CA LEU A 233 2.52 -14.14 -7.51
C LEU A 233 2.88 -13.71 -6.08
N ARG A 234 2.48 -14.51 -5.11
CA ARG A 234 2.84 -14.28 -3.71
C ARG A 234 4.32 -14.61 -3.48
N VAL A 235 5.04 -13.71 -2.84
CA VAL A 235 6.44 -13.93 -2.45
C VAL A 235 6.46 -14.62 -1.09
N GLU A 236 6.93 -15.87 -1.06
CA GLU A 236 6.99 -16.69 0.16
C GLU A 236 8.24 -16.44 1.02
N ILE A 237 9.26 -15.81 0.44
CA ILE A 237 10.48 -15.45 1.16
C ILE A 237 10.10 -14.49 2.30
N LYS A 238 10.69 -14.64 3.49
CA LYS A 238 10.47 -13.70 4.60
C LYS A 238 11.21 -12.38 4.34
N PRO A 239 10.61 -11.21 4.59
CA PRO A 239 11.30 -9.93 4.42
C PRO A 239 12.45 -9.76 5.42
N THR A 240 13.46 -9.01 5.01
CA THR A 240 14.64 -8.69 5.82
C THR A 240 14.93 -7.18 5.75
N LEU A 241 15.52 -6.62 6.82
CA LEU A 241 15.93 -5.21 6.84
C LEU A 241 17.13 -4.94 5.92
N PHE A 242 17.98 -5.95 5.69
CA PHE A 242 19.17 -5.88 4.84
C PHE A 242 19.08 -6.86 3.66
N PRO A 243 18.21 -6.57 2.68
CA PRO A 243 18.02 -7.45 1.54
C PRO A 243 19.21 -7.46 0.58
N ASN A 244 19.29 -8.48 -0.25
CA ASN A 244 20.28 -8.59 -1.33
C ASN A 244 20.15 -7.40 -2.30
N PRO A 245 21.25 -6.84 -2.85
CA PRO A 245 21.22 -5.81 -3.89
C PRO A 245 20.25 -6.05 -5.06
N ARG A 246 19.96 -7.31 -5.42
CA ARG A 246 18.94 -7.66 -6.42
C ARG A 246 17.55 -7.13 -6.09
N GLN A 247 17.21 -7.03 -4.80
CA GLN A 247 15.91 -6.49 -4.37
C GLN A 247 15.81 -4.99 -4.62
N LYS A 248 16.92 -4.25 -4.56
CA LYS A 248 16.95 -2.83 -4.93
C LYS A 248 16.46 -2.62 -6.36
N THR A 249 16.96 -3.44 -7.30
CA THR A 249 16.52 -3.39 -8.70
C THR A 249 15.09 -3.90 -8.88
N ALA A 250 14.67 -4.88 -8.09
CA ALA A 250 13.32 -5.44 -8.15
C ALA A 250 12.24 -4.40 -7.80
N VAL A 251 12.48 -3.50 -6.84
CA VAL A 251 11.54 -2.42 -6.48
C VAL A 251 11.16 -1.56 -7.69
N PHE A 252 12.16 -1.11 -8.47
CA PHE A 252 11.92 -0.27 -9.64
C PHE A 252 11.29 -1.07 -10.79
N LYS A 253 11.73 -2.31 -10.99
CA LYS A 253 11.14 -3.22 -11.98
C LYS A 253 9.67 -3.48 -11.69
N GLU A 254 9.32 -3.74 -10.44
CA GLU A 254 7.94 -3.99 -10.02
C GLU A 254 7.06 -2.75 -10.23
N ARG A 255 7.55 -1.56 -9.85
CA ARG A 255 6.85 -0.29 -10.11
C ARG A 255 6.59 -0.09 -11.60
N TYR A 256 7.57 -0.34 -12.45
CA TYR A 256 7.42 -0.25 -13.90
C TYR A 256 6.40 -1.27 -14.41
N ASN A 257 6.51 -2.53 -13.99
CA ASN A 257 5.63 -3.62 -14.42
C ASN A 257 4.15 -3.35 -14.08
N ILE A 258 3.85 -2.89 -12.85
CA ILE A 258 2.49 -2.56 -12.42
C ILE A 258 1.89 -1.46 -13.31
N ILE A 259 2.64 -0.37 -13.54
CA ILE A 259 2.15 0.75 -14.37
C ILE A 259 2.02 0.33 -15.83
N HIS A 260 2.99 -0.43 -16.35
CA HIS A 260 2.98 -0.93 -17.72
C HIS A 260 1.79 -1.88 -17.97
N GLN A 261 1.53 -2.81 -17.05
CA GLN A 261 0.36 -3.68 -17.13
C GLN A 261 -0.95 -2.89 -17.06
N ARG A 262 -1.04 -1.89 -16.18
CA ARG A 262 -2.20 -1.01 -16.06
C ARG A 262 -2.48 -0.26 -17.36
N LEU A 263 -1.41 0.21 -18.00
CA LEU A 263 -1.48 0.93 -19.27
C LEU A 263 -1.99 0.03 -20.41
N LEU A 264 -1.48 -1.20 -20.51
CA LEU A 264 -1.91 -2.16 -21.53
C LEU A 264 -3.36 -2.64 -21.35
N ARG A 265 -3.93 -2.50 -20.15
CA ARG A 265 -5.36 -2.77 -19.89
C ARG A 265 -6.27 -1.61 -20.27
N ASN A 266 -5.73 -0.40 -20.45
CA ASN A 266 -6.54 0.74 -20.87
C ASN A 266 -6.94 0.57 -22.35
N PRO A 267 -8.24 0.76 -22.70
CA PRO A 267 -8.71 0.64 -24.07
C PRO A 267 -7.94 1.52 -25.08
N ALA A 268 -7.42 2.67 -24.66
CA ALA A 268 -6.63 3.56 -25.52
C ALA A 268 -5.32 2.93 -26.05
N PHE A 269 -4.82 1.88 -25.39
CA PHE A 269 -3.58 1.17 -25.72
C PHE A 269 -3.84 -0.24 -26.27
N GLN A 270 -5.10 -0.65 -26.38
CA GLN A 270 -5.47 -1.95 -26.95
C GLN A 270 -5.61 -1.81 -28.46
N ALA A 271 -4.89 -2.66 -29.20
CA ALA A 271 -5.06 -2.73 -30.63
C ALA A 271 -6.50 -3.21 -30.97
N PRO A 272 -7.20 -2.55 -31.90
CA PRO A 272 -8.52 -3.01 -32.31
C PRO A 272 -8.43 -4.45 -32.82
N SER A 273 -9.21 -5.34 -32.20
CA SER A 273 -9.31 -6.73 -32.62
C SER A 273 -10.03 -6.78 -33.97
N ILE A 274 -9.45 -7.47 -34.96
CA ILE A 274 -9.92 -7.53 -36.36
C ILE A 274 -11.36 -8.11 -36.51
N SER A 275 -12.00 -8.56 -35.43
CA SER A 275 -13.29 -9.26 -35.43
C SER A 275 -14.53 -8.42 -35.09
N ALA A 276 -14.45 -7.09 -34.95
CA ALA A 276 -15.61 -6.25 -34.67
C ALA A 276 -15.78 -5.15 -35.73
N GLY A 277 -16.35 -5.49 -36.88
CA GLY A 277 -16.82 -4.52 -37.86
C GLY A 277 -16.72 -5.01 -39.30
N VAL A 278 -17.86 -5.09 -39.98
CA VAL A 278 -17.97 -5.21 -41.44
C VAL A 278 -17.05 -4.15 -42.10
N PRO A 279 -16.27 -4.48 -43.14
CA PRO A 279 -15.34 -3.54 -43.74
C PRO A 279 -16.13 -2.45 -44.48
N THR A 280 -16.33 -1.29 -43.83
CA THR A 280 -16.80 -0.11 -44.54
C THR A 280 -15.58 0.68 -45.00
N LEU A 281 -15.34 0.63 -46.30
CA LEU A 281 -14.23 1.27 -46.98
C LEU A 281 -14.49 2.80 -47.02
N LYS A 282 -14.23 3.51 -45.92
CA LYS A 282 -14.17 4.97 -45.94
C LYS A 282 -12.75 5.41 -46.28
N ARG A 283 -12.53 5.63 -47.56
CA ARG A 283 -11.35 6.32 -48.10
C ARG A 283 -11.54 7.82 -47.87
N HIS A 284 -10.91 8.41 -46.86
CA HIS A 284 -10.70 9.87 -46.76
C HIS A 284 -9.24 10.14 -46.39
N GLY A 285 -8.67 11.16 -47.03
CA GLY A 285 -7.24 11.43 -47.08
C GLY A 285 -6.63 12.03 -45.82
N THR A 286 -5.33 11.79 -45.67
CA THR A 286 -4.31 12.65 -45.04
C THR A 286 -4.69 13.41 -43.77
N VAL A 287 -5.03 12.68 -42.70
CA VAL A 287 -4.41 12.73 -41.35
C VAL A 287 -4.81 11.40 -40.73
N THR A 288 -3.86 10.53 -40.42
CA THR A 288 -4.18 9.29 -39.68
C THR A 288 -4.63 9.67 -38.28
N GLU A 289 -5.94 9.70 -38.03
CA GLU A 289 -6.48 9.65 -36.68
C GLU A 289 -5.86 8.42 -36.01
N ARG A 290 -4.98 8.63 -35.03
CA ARG A 290 -4.34 7.55 -34.27
C ARG A 290 -5.45 6.86 -33.47
N THR A 291 -5.99 5.77 -34.00
CA THR A 291 -7.09 5.03 -33.36
C THR A 291 -6.67 4.32 -32.07
N PHE A 292 -5.36 4.14 -31.83
CA PHE A 292 -4.80 3.62 -30.58
C PHE A 292 -3.36 4.09 -30.39
N TYR A 293 -2.90 4.15 -29.14
CA TYR A 293 -1.53 4.49 -28.78
C TYR A 293 -0.66 3.24 -28.71
N LYS A 294 0.54 3.30 -29.32
CA LYS A 294 1.53 2.21 -29.27
C LYS A 294 2.78 2.66 -28.53
N ILE A 295 3.09 1.97 -27.43
CA ILE A 295 4.30 2.21 -26.65
C ILE A 295 5.48 1.60 -27.40
N THR A 296 6.55 2.39 -27.54
CA THR A 296 7.80 1.95 -28.17
C THR A 296 8.89 1.80 -27.10
N PRO A 297 9.50 0.61 -26.93
CA PRO A 297 10.67 0.45 -26.07
C PRO A 297 11.84 1.31 -26.55
N ILE A 298 12.63 1.85 -25.63
CA ILE A 298 13.77 2.74 -25.94
C ILE A 298 14.76 2.07 -26.90
N ALA A 299 15.07 0.79 -26.72
CA ALA A 299 15.95 0.04 -27.63
C ALA A 299 15.51 0.05 -29.12
N ASN A 300 14.22 0.26 -29.41
CA ASN A 300 13.69 0.28 -30.78
C ASN A 300 13.76 1.66 -31.45
N LEU A 301 14.31 2.67 -30.77
CA LEU A 301 14.50 4.02 -31.33
C LEU A 301 15.75 4.13 -32.20
N LEU A 302 16.76 3.30 -31.94
CA LEU A 302 18.01 3.33 -32.69
C LEU A 302 17.77 3.08 -34.19
N GLY A 303 18.26 3.98 -35.05
CA GLY A 303 18.08 3.91 -36.50
C GLY A 303 16.71 4.40 -36.99
N ARG A 304 15.91 5.02 -36.10
CA ARG A 304 14.60 5.62 -36.41
C ARG A 304 14.59 7.11 -36.08
N GLY A 305 15.61 7.83 -36.54
CA GLY A 305 15.65 9.29 -36.42
C GLY A 305 14.47 9.96 -37.13
N GLY A 306 13.89 10.99 -36.49
CA GLY A 306 12.85 11.84 -37.08
C GLY A 306 11.41 11.33 -37.01
N SER A 307 11.16 10.09 -36.54
CA SER A 307 9.79 9.61 -36.31
C SER A 307 9.28 9.92 -34.90
N SER A 308 7.98 10.22 -34.79
CA SER A 308 7.30 10.40 -33.50
C SER A 308 7.01 9.06 -32.84
N HIS A 309 7.34 8.96 -31.56
CA HIS A 309 7.17 7.78 -30.72
C HIS A 309 6.60 8.16 -29.36
N LEU A 310 5.75 7.30 -28.82
CA LEU A 310 5.29 7.38 -27.43
C LEU A 310 6.14 6.45 -26.56
N LEU A 311 6.83 7.02 -25.58
CA LEU A 311 7.70 6.30 -24.65
C LEU A 311 7.05 6.23 -23.27
N LEU A 312 7.15 5.05 -22.64
CA LEU A 312 6.89 4.86 -21.22
C LEU A 312 8.25 4.67 -20.53
N GLY A 313 8.58 5.53 -19.57
CA GLY A 313 9.83 5.43 -18.86
C GLY A 313 9.86 6.19 -17.54
N MET A 314 10.84 5.85 -16.70
CA MET A 314 11.13 6.52 -15.46
C MET A 314 12.05 7.72 -15.69
N LEU A 315 11.66 8.89 -15.21
CA LEU A 315 12.51 10.08 -15.22
C LEU A 315 13.71 9.87 -14.30
N ALA A 316 14.91 10.18 -14.79
CA ALA A 316 16.14 10.14 -14.02
C ALA A 316 17.04 11.32 -14.37
N ILE A 317 17.90 11.70 -13.44
CA ILE A 317 18.97 12.66 -13.71
C ILE A 317 20.23 11.83 -13.96
N ALA A 318 20.81 11.97 -15.15
CA ALA A 318 22.06 11.30 -15.49
C ALA A 318 23.23 11.91 -14.66
N PRO A 319 24.34 11.18 -14.48
CA PRO A 319 25.52 11.72 -13.78
C PRO A 319 26.08 13.02 -14.39
N THR A 320 25.81 13.25 -15.67
CA THR A 320 26.12 14.49 -16.41
C THR A 320 25.23 15.68 -16.03
N GLY A 321 24.21 15.47 -15.21
CA GLY A 321 23.21 16.48 -14.83
C GLY A 321 22.08 16.65 -15.84
N THR A 322 22.12 15.94 -16.99
CA THR A 322 21.06 15.99 -18.00
C THR A 322 19.86 15.13 -17.61
N LEU A 323 18.66 15.55 -17.99
CA LEU A 323 17.46 14.75 -17.83
C LEU A 323 17.52 13.53 -18.76
N ALA A 324 17.16 12.37 -18.23
CA ALA A 324 17.15 11.11 -18.96
C ALA A 324 15.85 10.36 -18.69
N LEU A 325 15.45 9.54 -19.65
CA LEU A 325 14.31 8.64 -19.54
C LEU A 325 14.83 7.19 -19.54
N ASN A 326 14.43 6.41 -18.54
CA ASN A 326 14.88 5.03 -18.36
C ASN A 326 13.72 4.05 -18.53
N ASP A 327 13.93 3.03 -19.34
CA ASP A 327 13.03 1.89 -19.51
C ASP A 327 13.77 0.59 -19.15
N MET A 328 13.06 -0.53 -19.08
CA MET A 328 13.65 -1.87 -18.93
C MET A 328 14.64 -2.22 -20.03
N SER A 329 14.54 -1.56 -21.20
CA SER A 329 15.38 -1.81 -22.38
C SER A 329 16.65 -0.95 -22.44
N GLY A 330 16.68 0.24 -21.84
CA GLY A 330 17.79 1.18 -21.99
C GLY A 330 17.49 2.58 -21.45
N SER A 331 18.42 3.51 -21.66
CA SER A 331 18.34 4.90 -21.23
C SER A 331 18.61 5.85 -22.39
N ILE A 332 17.87 6.97 -22.44
CA ILE A 332 18.00 8.01 -23.47
C ILE A 332 17.98 9.41 -22.85
N SER A 333 18.72 10.36 -23.43
CA SER A 333 18.69 11.76 -23.00
C SER A 333 17.37 12.43 -23.42
N LEU A 334 16.77 13.22 -22.53
CA LEU A 334 15.43 13.79 -22.70
C LEU A 334 15.49 15.32 -22.65
N ASP A 335 14.89 15.96 -23.65
CA ASP A 335 14.62 17.41 -23.65
C ASP A 335 13.11 17.68 -23.63
N LEU A 336 12.71 18.60 -22.75
CA LEU A 336 11.31 18.98 -22.51
C LEU A 336 11.11 20.50 -22.62
N GLN A 337 12.03 21.24 -23.26
CA GLN A 337 11.92 22.69 -23.41
C GLN A 337 10.64 23.13 -24.13
N HIS A 338 10.20 22.35 -25.12
CA HIS A 338 8.99 22.59 -25.92
C HIS A 338 7.78 21.77 -25.45
N ALA A 339 7.91 21.00 -24.36
CA ALA A 339 6.88 20.06 -23.95
C ALA A 339 5.69 20.76 -23.28
N THR A 340 4.48 20.34 -23.61
CA THR A 340 3.23 20.69 -22.91
C THR A 340 2.75 19.53 -22.02
N SER A 341 1.87 19.81 -21.07
CA SER A 341 1.25 18.77 -20.23
C SER A 341 0.07 18.14 -20.96
N MET A 342 0.05 16.81 -21.06
CA MET A 342 -1.06 16.05 -21.65
C MET A 342 -2.34 16.09 -20.78
N GLN A 343 -2.24 16.50 -19.52
CA GLN A 343 -3.34 16.53 -18.56
C GLN A 343 -3.64 17.94 -18.04
N ASP A 344 -4.93 18.24 -17.88
CA ASP A 344 -5.45 19.44 -17.23
C ASP A 344 -5.15 19.40 -15.72
N GLY A 345 -4.56 20.46 -15.17
CA GLY A 345 -4.20 20.55 -13.74
C GLY A 345 -2.70 20.57 -13.40
N GLN A 346 -1.82 20.63 -14.41
CA GLN A 346 -0.37 20.84 -14.29
C GLN A 346 0.33 19.99 -13.19
N PRO A 347 0.34 18.65 -13.29
CA PRO A 347 0.98 17.78 -12.30
C PRO A 347 2.47 18.11 -12.08
N TYR A 348 2.99 17.76 -10.91
CA TYR A 348 4.42 17.75 -10.64
C TYR A 348 5.04 16.51 -11.29
N PHE A 349 5.99 16.74 -12.20
CA PHE A 349 6.87 15.68 -12.67
C PHE A 349 8.18 15.74 -11.88
N CYS A 350 8.60 14.63 -11.28
CA CYS A 350 9.85 14.53 -10.54
C CYS A 350 10.69 13.36 -11.05
N PRO A 351 12.03 13.41 -10.88
CA PRO A 351 12.86 12.22 -11.05
C PRO A 351 12.33 11.07 -10.20
N GLY A 352 12.36 9.84 -10.70
CA GLY A 352 11.80 8.65 -10.06
C GLY A 352 10.32 8.36 -10.37
N MET A 353 9.64 9.28 -11.07
CA MET A 353 8.28 9.05 -11.60
C MET A 353 8.35 8.34 -12.95
N ILE A 354 7.36 7.48 -13.20
CA ILE A 354 7.14 6.86 -14.50
C ILE A 354 6.13 7.71 -15.27
N VAL A 355 6.53 8.16 -16.46
CA VAL A 355 5.78 9.12 -17.29
C VAL A 355 5.64 8.60 -18.72
N LEU A 356 4.66 9.16 -19.41
CA LEU A 356 4.47 9.04 -20.85
C LEU A 356 5.02 10.29 -21.52
N VAL A 357 5.85 10.11 -22.54
CA VAL A 357 6.38 11.21 -23.35
C VAL A 357 6.13 10.91 -24.82
N ASP A 358 5.36 11.77 -25.50
CA ASP A 358 5.30 11.79 -26.97
C ASP A 358 6.33 12.79 -27.49
N GLY A 359 7.09 12.37 -28.49
CA GLY A 359 8.22 13.13 -28.97
C GLY A 359 8.90 12.48 -30.17
N VAL A 360 9.95 13.12 -30.63
CA VAL A 360 10.76 12.66 -31.76
C VAL A 360 12.16 12.34 -31.29
N TYR A 361 12.72 11.26 -31.84
CA TYR A 361 14.11 10.89 -31.62
C TYR A 361 15.02 11.61 -32.62
N GLU A 362 16.01 12.33 -32.10
CA GLU A 362 17.08 12.98 -32.85
C GLU A 362 18.40 12.23 -32.62
N GLU A 363 19.02 11.79 -33.71
CA GLU A 363 20.32 11.12 -33.66
C GLU A 363 21.44 12.17 -33.59
N ASP A 364 22.16 12.23 -32.47
CA ASP A 364 23.36 13.07 -32.36
C ASP A 364 24.53 12.38 -33.05
N TRP A 365 24.80 12.79 -34.29
CA TRP A 365 25.97 12.33 -35.05
C TRP A 365 27.30 12.83 -34.47
N ALA A 366 27.28 13.90 -33.66
CA ALA A 366 28.48 14.65 -33.27
C ALA A 366 29.32 14.04 -32.11
N GLY A 367 28.89 12.93 -31.50
CA GLY A 367 29.56 12.38 -30.30
C GLY A 367 29.77 10.86 -30.27
N ALA A 368 29.28 10.12 -31.27
CA ALA A 368 29.37 8.66 -31.33
C ALA A 368 30.26 8.24 -32.49
N GLY A 369 31.51 7.87 -32.22
CA GLY A 369 32.33 7.19 -33.21
C GLY A 369 31.68 5.86 -33.59
N SER A 370 31.21 5.71 -34.83
CA SER A 370 30.80 4.47 -35.55
C SER A 370 29.91 3.41 -34.87
N SER A 371 29.51 3.58 -33.60
CA SER A 371 28.98 2.50 -32.76
C SER A 371 27.59 2.75 -32.19
N GLY A 372 26.96 3.91 -32.44
CA GLY A 372 25.57 4.21 -32.01
C GLY A 372 25.34 4.22 -30.49
N LEU A 373 26.36 3.91 -29.68
CA LEU A 373 26.37 3.98 -28.23
C LEU A 373 26.74 5.41 -27.81
N GLY A 374 25.87 6.05 -27.04
CA GLY A 374 26.06 7.43 -26.61
C GLY A 374 27.22 7.58 -25.63
N ASN A 375 27.94 8.70 -25.73
CA ASN A 375 29.03 9.05 -24.81
C ASN A 375 28.53 9.54 -23.44
N THR A 376 27.23 9.45 -23.18
CA THR A 376 26.59 9.79 -21.91
C THR A 376 26.72 8.59 -20.97
N GLY A 377 27.62 8.70 -19.99
CA GLY A 377 27.87 7.66 -18.98
C GLY A 377 26.62 7.39 -18.13
N GLY A 378 25.85 6.38 -18.52
CA GLY A 378 24.70 5.85 -17.79
C GLY A 378 24.87 4.37 -17.42
N VAL A 379 23.99 3.85 -16.56
CA VAL A 379 23.95 2.43 -16.17
C VAL A 379 23.04 1.68 -17.16
N GLY A 380 23.62 0.77 -17.94
CA GLY A 380 22.91 0.08 -19.03
C GLY A 380 23.12 0.78 -20.38
N GLY A 381 22.99 0.06 -21.51
CA GLY A 381 23.29 0.58 -22.84
C GLY A 381 22.57 1.90 -23.12
N THR A 382 23.32 3.00 -23.07
CA THR A 382 22.82 4.33 -23.40
C THR A 382 22.80 4.47 -24.91
N ILE A 383 21.60 4.74 -25.44
CA ILE A 383 21.44 4.98 -26.87
C ILE A 383 21.97 6.38 -27.15
N GLY A 384 22.77 6.55 -28.20
CA GLY A 384 23.21 7.86 -28.65
C GLY A 384 22.04 8.75 -29.06
N GLY A 385 22.22 10.06 -29.08
CA GLY A 385 21.16 11.01 -29.44
C GLY A 385 20.27 11.47 -28.28
N ARG A 386 19.22 12.18 -28.66
CA ARG A 386 18.34 12.95 -27.78
C ARG A 386 16.89 12.75 -28.18
N PHE A 387 16.03 12.59 -27.18
CA PHE A 387 14.60 12.53 -27.37
C PHE A 387 13.98 13.89 -27.05
N VAL A 388 13.33 14.50 -28.04
CA VAL A 388 12.67 15.80 -27.91
C VAL A 388 11.19 15.55 -27.63
N GLY A 389 10.76 15.79 -26.39
CA GLY A 389 9.37 15.63 -25.99
C GLY A 389 8.51 16.83 -26.37
N PHE A 390 7.37 16.58 -27.00
CA PHE A 390 6.32 17.57 -27.28
C PHE A 390 5.22 17.54 -26.23
N GLU A 391 4.89 16.36 -25.71
CA GLU A 391 3.87 16.20 -24.68
C GLU A 391 4.39 15.27 -23.59
N ILE A 392 4.17 15.66 -22.32
CA ILE A 392 4.47 14.84 -21.15
C ILE A 392 3.18 14.60 -20.35
N GLY A 393 2.94 13.34 -19.97
CA GLY A 393 1.73 12.93 -19.27
C GLY A 393 2.01 11.91 -18.17
N SER A 394 1.20 11.94 -17.12
CA SER A 394 1.14 10.85 -16.15
C SER A 394 0.37 9.66 -16.73
N PRO A 395 0.76 8.40 -16.43
CA PRO A 395 0.02 7.24 -16.90
C PRO A 395 -1.41 7.23 -16.31
N PRO A 396 -2.45 6.87 -17.09
CA PRO A 396 -3.84 6.86 -16.63
C PRO A 396 -4.04 5.98 -15.39
N VAL A 397 -4.87 6.42 -14.44
CA VAL A 397 -5.20 5.67 -13.22
C VAL A 397 -6.28 4.63 -13.53
N GLU A 398 -6.11 3.41 -13.01
CA GLU A 398 -7.11 2.35 -13.12
C GLU A 398 -8.00 2.34 -11.87
N ARG A 399 -9.31 2.29 -12.05
CA ARG A 399 -10.27 2.19 -10.95
C ARG A 399 -10.12 0.86 -10.21
N ARG A 400 -10.43 0.87 -8.91
CA ARG A 400 -10.38 -0.33 -8.06
C ARG A 400 -11.25 -1.47 -8.60
N ASP A 401 -12.46 -1.18 -9.06
CA ASP A 401 -13.41 -2.17 -9.57
C ASP A 401 -12.86 -2.91 -10.80
N ILE A 402 -12.24 -2.17 -11.73
CA ILE A 402 -11.60 -2.74 -12.93
C ILE A 402 -10.37 -3.56 -12.53
N SER A 403 -9.58 -3.06 -11.59
CA SER A 403 -8.37 -3.73 -11.09
C SER A 403 -8.70 -5.10 -10.49
N LEU A 404 -9.72 -5.15 -9.64
CA LEU A 404 -10.17 -6.37 -8.96
C LEU A 404 -11.14 -7.22 -9.81
N GLY A 405 -11.67 -6.67 -10.90
CA GLY A 405 -12.63 -7.35 -11.77
C GLY A 405 -14.01 -7.50 -11.13
N ILE A 406 -14.41 -6.49 -10.34
CA ILE A 406 -15.73 -6.37 -9.72
C ILE A 406 -16.66 -5.70 -10.73
N ASN A 407 -17.89 -6.19 -10.89
CA ASN A 407 -18.93 -5.61 -11.75
C ASN A 407 -18.56 -5.45 -13.24
N LEU A 408 -17.57 -6.19 -13.75
CA LEU A 408 -17.25 -6.20 -15.17
C LEU A 408 -18.30 -7.00 -15.96
N LYS A 409 -18.71 -6.48 -17.12
CA LYS A 409 -19.55 -7.23 -18.07
C LYS A 409 -18.69 -8.32 -18.70
N ALA A 410 -19.30 -9.43 -19.12
CA ALA A 410 -18.59 -10.56 -19.76
C ALA A 410 -17.79 -10.16 -21.02
N GLU A 411 -18.10 -9.01 -21.62
CA GLU A 411 -17.45 -8.45 -22.81
C GLU A 411 -16.17 -7.63 -22.50
N ASP A 412 -15.97 -7.22 -21.24
CA ASP A 412 -14.76 -6.49 -20.83
C ASP A 412 -13.61 -7.50 -20.64
N LEU A 413 -12.84 -7.75 -21.72
CA LEU A 413 -11.64 -8.60 -21.72
C LEU A 413 -10.51 -7.97 -20.88
N GLY A 414 -10.64 -8.05 -19.56
CA GLY A 414 -9.64 -7.54 -18.63
C GLY A 414 -9.76 -8.23 -17.29
N GLY A 415 -9.58 -9.55 -17.26
CA GLY A 415 -9.67 -10.38 -16.05
C GLY A 415 -8.95 -9.76 -14.86
N GLY A 416 -9.71 -9.23 -13.91
CA GLY A 416 -9.17 -8.54 -12.74
C GLY A 416 -8.53 -9.49 -11.73
N PHE A 417 -7.78 -8.91 -10.80
CA PHE A 417 -7.00 -9.64 -9.79
C PHE A 417 -7.75 -9.91 -8.49
N GLY A 418 -9.08 -10.07 -8.55
CA GLY A 418 -9.92 -10.25 -7.37
C GLY A 418 -9.65 -11.53 -6.56
N TRP A 419 -8.85 -12.46 -7.09
CA TRP A 419 -8.37 -13.64 -6.35
C TRP A 419 -7.10 -13.38 -5.53
N ALA A 420 -6.35 -12.32 -5.83
CA ALA A 420 -5.16 -11.95 -5.07
C ALA A 420 -5.58 -11.27 -3.75
N ASP A 421 -5.05 -11.78 -2.64
CA ASP A 421 -5.28 -11.21 -1.31
C ASP A 421 -4.18 -10.20 -0.96
N PHE A 422 -4.37 -8.95 -1.38
CA PHE A 422 -3.41 -7.86 -1.16
C PHE A 422 -3.29 -7.43 0.31
N LEU A 423 -4.27 -7.74 1.17
CA LEU A 423 -4.31 -7.29 2.57
C LEU A 423 -4.04 -8.40 3.58
N GLY A 424 -4.14 -9.68 3.19
CA GLY A 424 -4.01 -10.82 4.08
C GLY A 424 -5.29 -11.13 4.87
N LEU A 425 -6.43 -10.55 4.46
CA LEU A 425 -7.74 -10.66 5.11
C LEU A 425 -8.76 -11.42 4.26
N GLY A 426 -8.30 -12.11 3.22
CA GLY A 426 -9.13 -12.76 2.22
C GLY A 426 -9.26 -11.95 0.94
N SER A 427 -9.37 -12.65 -0.19
CA SER A 427 -9.50 -12.03 -1.50
C SER A 427 -10.92 -11.51 -1.75
N GLU A 428 -11.03 -10.51 -2.62
CA GLU A 428 -12.30 -9.86 -2.95
C GLU A 428 -13.31 -10.85 -3.55
N ARG A 429 -12.86 -11.80 -4.38
CA ARG A 429 -13.75 -12.82 -4.97
C ARG A 429 -14.20 -13.88 -3.97
N ALA A 430 -13.37 -14.21 -2.98
CA ALA A 430 -13.71 -15.23 -1.99
C ALA A 430 -14.65 -14.67 -0.90
N VAL A 431 -14.35 -13.48 -0.38
CA VAL A 431 -14.97 -12.97 0.85
C VAL A 431 -15.69 -11.64 0.66
N GLY A 432 -15.43 -10.91 -0.43
CA GLY A 432 -15.92 -9.55 -0.65
C GLY A 432 -17.46 -9.43 -0.70
N THR A 433 -18.16 -10.39 -1.32
CA THR A 433 -19.64 -10.34 -1.38
C THR A 433 -20.28 -10.55 -0.01
N ARG A 434 -19.74 -11.47 0.81
CA ARG A 434 -20.18 -11.68 2.20
C ARG A 434 -19.93 -10.43 3.03
N MET A 435 -18.74 -9.84 2.92
CA MET A 435 -18.37 -8.67 3.71
C MET A 435 -19.14 -7.41 3.33
N LYS A 436 -19.44 -7.18 2.05
CA LYS A 436 -20.29 -6.05 1.61
C LYS A 436 -21.71 -6.15 2.15
N LYS A 437 -22.29 -7.35 2.20
CA LYS A 437 -23.61 -7.58 2.83
C LYS A 437 -23.56 -7.29 4.33
N LEU A 438 -22.44 -7.58 4.98
CA LEU A 438 -22.25 -7.34 6.40
C LEU A 438 -22.02 -5.84 6.68
N GLU A 439 -21.23 -5.16 5.84
CA GLU A 439 -21.04 -3.69 5.84
C GLU A 439 -22.40 -2.99 5.69
N SER A 440 -23.22 -3.39 4.71
CA SER A 440 -24.55 -2.80 4.49
C SER A 440 -25.52 -3.04 5.65
N ARG A 441 -25.43 -4.21 6.30
CA ARG A 441 -26.27 -4.53 7.45
C ARG A 441 -25.89 -3.73 8.70
N LEU A 442 -24.59 -3.54 8.95
CA LEU A 442 -24.10 -2.94 10.20
C LEU A 442 -23.87 -1.43 10.15
N VAL A 443 -23.54 -0.88 8.98
CA VAL A 443 -23.17 0.55 8.82
C VAL A 443 -23.96 1.21 7.69
N GLY A 444 -24.79 0.44 6.98
CA GLY A 444 -25.62 0.96 5.90
C GLY A 444 -26.76 1.87 6.37
N PRO A 445 -27.54 2.43 5.43
CA PRO A 445 -28.65 3.34 5.74
C PRO A 445 -29.81 2.65 6.47
N GLU A 446 -29.87 1.32 6.44
CA GLU A 446 -30.86 0.51 7.18
C GLU A 446 -30.37 0.11 8.57
N SER A 447 -29.17 0.52 8.98
CA SER A 447 -28.64 0.21 10.31
C SER A 447 -29.15 1.19 11.36
N ASP A 448 -29.31 0.72 12.60
CA ASP A 448 -29.69 1.54 13.76
C ASP A 448 -28.57 2.48 14.24
N ILE A 449 -27.45 2.57 13.51
CA ILE A 449 -26.30 3.38 13.87
C ILE A 449 -26.42 4.77 13.23
N ASP A 450 -26.47 5.79 14.08
CA ASP A 450 -26.46 7.18 13.63
C ASP A 450 -25.23 7.52 12.79
N ASP A 451 -25.43 8.45 11.87
CA ASP A 451 -24.40 8.97 10.97
C ASP A 451 -23.16 9.46 11.72
N ASP A 452 -23.30 10.00 12.93
CA ASP A 452 -22.17 10.49 13.74
C ASP A 452 -21.37 9.36 14.40
N ALA A 453 -21.99 8.23 14.74
CA ALA A 453 -21.30 7.08 15.33
C ALA A 453 -20.41 6.33 14.33
N ARG A 454 -20.75 6.40 13.03
CA ARG A 454 -19.95 5.77 11.97
C ARG A 454 -18.78 6.63 11.47
N LYS A 455 -18.58 7.83 12.03
CA LYS A 455 -17.48 8.72 11.65
C LYS A 455 -16.17 8.35 12.34
N MET A 456 -15.07 8.58 11.64
CA MET A 456 -13.71 8.50 12.15
C MET A 456 -13.04 9.87 12.04
N VAL A 457 -12.42 10.33 13.12
CA VAL A 457 -11.76 11.63 13.17
C VAL A 457 -10.28 11.47 12.85
N ILE A 458 -9.78 12.20 11.86
CA ILE A 458 -8.39 12.10 11.42
C ILE A 458 -7.68 13.43 11.65
N LEU A 459 -6.62 13.37 12.45
CA LEU A 459 -5.79 14.49 12.90
C LEU A 459 -4.36 14.29 12.37
N SER A 460 -3.70 15.38 12.02
CA SER A 460 -2.32 15.38 11.50
C SER A 460 -1.52 16.56 12.06
N GLY A 461 -0.20 16.37 12.20
CA GLY A 461 0.68 17.41 12.73
C GLY A 461 0.39 17.72 14.20
N VAL A 462 0.09 16.68 14.99
CA VAL A 462 -0.22 16.79 16.42
C VAL A 462 1.07 16.98 17.24
N THR A 463 1.71 18.14 17.10
CA THR A 463 2.96 18.47 17.80
C THR A 463 2.69 18.73 19.28
N LEU A 464 3.05 17.77 20.15
CA LEU A 464 2.72 17.77 21.58
C LEU A 464 3.54 18.79 22.39
N ASP A 465 4.69 19.23 21.87
CA ASP A 465 5.54 20.24 22.52
C ASP A 465 4.94 21.65 22.50
N GLN A 466 3.94 21.89 21.65
CA GLN A 466 3.27 23.17 21.55
C GLN A 466 2.02 23.18 22.44
N PRO A 467 1.95 24.05 23.47
CA PRO A 467 0.79 24.11 24.37
C PRO A 467 -0.52 24.38 23.63
N SER A 468 -0.48 25.14 22.52
CA SER A 468 -1.68 25.40 21.72
C SER A 468 -2.25 24.15 21.06
N THR A 469 -1.43 23.15 20.76
CA THR A 469 -1.89 21.88 20.18
C THR A 469 -2.64 21.06 21.22
N LEU A 470 -2.15 21.02 22.46
CA LEU A 470 -2.86 20.35 23.56
C LEU A 470 -4.18 21.04 23.90
N THR A 471 -4.21 22.39 23.90
CA THR A 471 -5.46 23.15 24.08
C THR A 471 -6.45 22.92 22.94
N ALA A 472 -5.96 22.89 21.69
CA ALA A 472 -6.77 22.58 20.51
C ALA A 472 -7.37 21.18 20.60
N LEU A 473 -6.55 20.19 20.97
CA LEU A 473 -6.98 18.81 21.15
C LEU A 473 -8.05 18.72 22.26
N ARG A 474 -7.85 19.38 23.40
CA ARG A 474 -8.85 19.42 24.48
C ARG A 474 -10.19 19.97 23.98
N LYS A 475 -10.20 21.12 23.31
CA LYS A 475 -11.43 21.71 22.75
C LYS A 475 -12.13 20.79 21.74
N LEU A 476 -11.36 20.10 20.91
CA LEU A 476 -11.89 19.13 19.96
C LEU A 476 -12.53 17.94 20.69
N LEU A 477 -11.88 17.40 21.71
CA LEU A 477 -12.42 16.28 22.49
C LEU A 477 -13.66 16.68 23.31
N GLU A 478 -13.70 17.89 23.86
CA GLU A 478 -14.89 18.47 24.51
C GLU A 478 -16.09 18.50 23.55
N GLN A 479 -15.88 18.87 22.28
CA GLN A 479 -16.93 18.89 21.27
C GLN A 479 -17.53 17.49 21.02
N TYR A 480 -16.69 16.44 20.99
CA TYR A 480 -17.15 15.07 20.76
C TYR A 480 -17.69 14.38 22.01
N GLU A 481 -17.24 14.76 23.20
CA GLU A 481 -17.83 14.24 24.45
C GLU A 481 -19.19 14.89 24.75
N ALA A 482 -19.36 16.17 24.38
CA ALA A 482 -20.64 16.86 24.50
C ALA A 482 -21.67 16.41 23.45
N ALA A 483 -21.24 15.77 22.36
CA ALA A 483 -22.12 15.21 21.35
C ALA A 483 -22.87 14.00 21.92
N GLU A 484 -24.16 13.86 21.56
CA GLU A 484 -24.99 12.73 22.01
C GLU A 484 -24.44 11.38 21.54
N GLN A 485 -23.69 11.36 20.44
CA GLN A 485 -23.13 10.16 19.84
C GLN A 485 -21.61 10.25 19.63
N LEU A 486 -20.91 9.19 20.05
CA LEU A 486 -19.45 9.11 20.04
C LEU A 486 -18.94 8.55 18.71
N PRO A 487 -17.84 9.09 18.14
CA PRO A 487 -17.30 8.61 16.88
C PRO A 487 -16.70 7.19 17.00
N MET A 488 -16.53 6.51 15.87
CA MET A 488 -15.96 5.17 15.81
C MET A 488 -14.49 5.15 16.30
N GLY A 489 -13.72 6.19 16.00
CA GLY A 489 -12.31 6.26 16.35
C GLY A 489 -11.61 7.55 16.00
N PHE A 490 -10.41 7.70 16.55
CA PHE A 490 -9.50 8.82 16.30
C PHE A 490 -8.20 8.31 15.69
N VAL A 491 -7.74 8.93 14.60
CA VAL A 491 -6.42 8.74 14.02
C VAL A 491 -5.58 9.97 14.33
N LEU A 492 -4.48 9.79 15.06
CA LEU A 492 -3.49 10.82 15.30
C LEU A 492 -2.25 10.49 14.49
N ALA A 493 -2.12 11.14 13.34
CA ALA A 493 -0.90 11.15 12.57
C ALA A 493 0.06 12.20 13.15
N GLY A 494 1.33 11.80 13.33
CA GLY A 494 2.40 12.68 13.77
C GLY A 494 2.64 13.87 12.81
N ASP A 495 3.69 14.65 12.97
CA ASP A 495 4.75 14.50 13.96
C ASP A 495 4.29 14.82 15.38
N PHE A 496 4.72 14.02 16.37
CA PHE A 496 4.40 14.27 17.78
C PHE A 496 5.32 15.31 18.44
N SER A 497 6.43 15.66 17.79
CA SER A 497 7.33 16.73 18.20
C SER A 497 7.58 17.69 17.03
N SER A 498 7.59 18.99 17.30
CA SER A 498 7.90 20.00 16.29
C SER A 498 9.36 19.96 15.81
N LYS A 499 10.27 19.45 16.65
CA LYS A 499 11.70 19.32 16.36
C LYS A 499 12.07 17.84 16.29
N ALA A 500 13.13 17.52 15.55
CA ALA A 500 13.70 16.19 15.48
C ALA A 500 14.10 15.70 16.89
N ALA A 501 13.37 14.72 17.42
CA ALA A 501 13.67 14.14 18.72
C ALA A 501 14.96 13.31 18.68
N MET A 502 15.74 13.33 19.76
CA MET A 502 16.99 12.58 19.92
C MET A 502 18.07 12.85 18.86
N ALA A 503 17.95 13.93 18.09
CA ALA A 503 18.96 14.37 17.12
C ALA A 503 19.76 15.56 17.68
N GLY A 504 21.02 15.32 18.09
CA GLY A 504 21.89 16.37 18.61
C GLY A 504 21.33 17.04 19.88
N ALA A 505 21.35 18.38 19.95
CA ALA A 505 20.82 19.17 21.07
C ALA A 505 19.29 19.37 21.02
N GLY A 506 18.57 18.52 20.28
CA GLY A 506 17.11 18.52 20.20
C GLY A 506 16.41 17.85 21.39
N THR A 507 15.11 17.59 21.25
CA THR A 507 14.26 17.02 22.31
C THR A 507 14.81 15.67 22.79
N GLY A 508 15.18 15.58 24.06
CA GLY A 508 15.75 14.36 24.64
C GLY A 508 14.73 13.22 24.74
N SER A 509 15.20 11.99 25.01
CA SER A 509 14.30 10.84 25.22
C SER A 509 13.36 11.02 26.43
N ILE A 510 13.81 11.76 27.44
CA ILE A 510 13.04 12.06 28.66
C ILE A 510 11.94 13.07 28.33
N GLU A 511 12.30 14.17 27.68
CA GLU A 511 11.35 15.20 27.25
C GLU A 511 10.29 14.62 26.31
N TYR A 512 10.68 13.79 25.34
CA TYR A 512 9.73 13.12 24.45
C TYR A 512 8.74 12.22 25.22
N LYS A 513 9.21 11.53 26.27
CA LYS A 513 8.34 10.76 27.15
C LYS A 513 7.39 11.66 27.95
N GLU A 514 7.84 12.83 28.37
CA GLU A 514 7.01 13.83 29.05
C GLU A 514 5.90 14.36 28.15
N LEU A 515 6.16 14.58 26.85
CA LEU A 515 5.13 14.95 25.88
C LEU A 515 3.97 13.92 25.82
N PHE A 516 4.29 12.62 25.78
CA PHE A 516 3.27 11.57 25.83
C PHE A 516 2.59 11.46 27.20
N ASN A 517 3.25 11.86 28.28
CA ASN A 517 2.63 11.93 29.60
C ASN A 517 1.62 13.08 29.70
N GLU A 518 1.90 14.22 29.09
CA GLU A 518 0.98 15.35 28.98
C GLU A 518 -0.24 15.00 28.12
N LEU A 519 0.00 14.35 26.97
CA LEU A 519 -1.10 13.80 26.15
C LEU A 519 -1.96 12.82 26.95
N ALA A 520 -1.34 11.92 27.72
CA ALA A 520 -2.07 10.98 28.57
C ALA A 520 -2.93 11.71 29.62
N ALA A 521 -2.45 12.84 30.16
CA ALA A 521 -3.22 13.66 31.10
C ALA A 521 -4.45 14.26 30.42
N VAL A 522 -4.30 14.86 29.23
CA VAL A 522 -5.43 15.40 28.45
C VAL A 522 -6.45 14.30 28.12
N LEU A 523 -5.99 13.12 27.68
CA LEU A 523 -6.86 11.99 27.37
C LEU A 523 -7.61 11.45 28.60
N SER A 524 -6.99 11.49 29.79
CA SER A 524 -7.60 10.99 31.03
C SER A 524 -8.81 11.81 31.48
N ASP A 525 -8.93 13.06 31.01
CA ASP A 525 -10.08 13.91 31.31
C ASP A 525 -11.35 13.48 30.54
N PHE A 526 -11.22 12.66 29.49
CA PHE A 526 -12.31 12.23 28.61
C PHE A 526 -12.50 10.69 28.63
N PRO A 527 -12.84 10.07 29.77
CA PRO A 527 -12.89 8.62 29.90
C PRO A 527 -14.00 7.98 29.05
N ALA A 528 -15.04 8.72 28.66
CA ALA A 528 -16.08 8.22 27.75
C ALA A 528 -15.52 7.87 26.37
N LEU A 529 -14.72 8.77 25.78
CA LEU A 529 -14.07 8.57 24.47
C LEU A 529 -13.03 7.45 24.51
N LEU A 530 -12.31 7.27 25.63
CA LEU A 530 -11.33 6.18 25.78
C LEU A 530 -11.99 4.79 25.85
N ARG A 531 -13.26 4.70 26.24
CA ARG A 531 -14.00 3.43 26.34
C ARG A 531 -14.69 3.03 25.03
N SER A 532 -15.22 3.99 24.29
CA SER A 532 -16.03 3.73 23.08
C SER A 532 -15.22 3.81 21.78
N CYS A 533 -14.19 4.65 21.70
CA CYS A 533 -13.48 4.91 20.45
C CYS A 533 -12.21 4.06 20.30
N THR A 534 -11.87 3.69 19.06
CA THR A 534 -10.56 3.12 18.72
C THR A 534 -9.58 4.25 18.40
N TRP A 535 -8.39 4.22 18.99
CA TRP A 535 -7.37 5.25 18.82
C TRP A 535 -6.18 4.68 18.05
N VAL A 536 -5.83 5.29 16.92
CA VAL A 536 -4.72 4.88 16.05
C VAL A 536 -3.66 5.96 16.06
N PHE A 537 -2.47 5.63 16.51
CA PHE A 537 -1.34 6.54 16.57
C PHE A 537 -0.31 6.15 15.51
N MET A 538 0.01 7.09 14.61
CA MET A 538 0.98 6.90 13.54
C MET A 538 2.15 7.86 13.70
N PRO A 539 3.40 7.39 13.61
CA PRO A 539 4.57 8.25 13.74
C PRO A 539 4.88 9.06 12.48
N GLY A 540 5.56 10.20 12.69
CA GLY A 540 6.05 11.10 11.65
C GLY A 540 7.58 11.07 11.46
N ASP A 541 8.12 12.00 10.69
CA ASP A 541 9.55 12.11 10.34
C ASP A 541 10.39 12.59 11.54
N ASN A 542 9.80 13.35 12.47
CA ASN A 542 10.52 13.91 13.63
C ASN A 542 10.56 12.97 14.86
N ASP A 543 9.92 11.81 14.79
CA ASP A 543 9.85 10.88 15.92
C ASP A 543 11.17 10.11 16.17
N PRO A 544 11.52 9.82 17.43
CA PRO A 544 12.90 9.55 17.86
C PRO A 544 13.68 8.47 17.12
N TRP A 545 13.06 7.34 16.75
CA TRP A 545 13.77 6.24 16.06
C TRP A 545 14.01 6.51 14.58
N ALA A 546 13.26 7.43 13.99
CA ALA A 546 13.47 7.87 12.62
C ALA A 546 14.41 9.08 12.60
N SER A 547 14.19 10.04 13.50
CA SER A 547 14.89 11.33 13.53
C SER A 547 16.27 11.28 14.18
N SER A 548 16.59 10.32 15.06
CA SER A 548 17.92 10.21 15.68
C SER A 548 19.06 10.08 14.67
N PHE A 549 18.78 9.49 13.50
CA PHE A 549 19.74 9.36 12.41
C PHE A 549 19.63 10.49 11.37
N SER A 550 18.41 10.91 11.03
CA SER A 550 18.19 11.85 9.94
C SER A 550 18.18 13.33 10.37
N ALA A 551 18.14 13.61 11.67
CA ALA A 551 17.95 14.95 12.22
C ALA A 551 16.74 15.71 11.61
N GLY A 552 15.65 14.99 11.32
CA GLY A 552 14.44 15.55 10.69
C GLY A 552 14.50 15.62 9.16
N ALA A 553 15.57 15.14 8.52
CA ALA A 553 15.59 14.92 7.07
C ALA A 553 14.79 13.67 6.67
N SER A 554 14.61 13.45 5.36
CA SER A 554 13.90 12.29 4.80
C SER A 554 14.35 10.96 5.42
N THR A 555 13.49 10.37 6.25
CA THR A 555 13.69 9.06 6.88
C THR A 555 13.28 7.90 5.96
N LEU A 556 13.65 6.68 6.34
CA LEU A 556 13.27 5.46 5.62
C LEU A 556 11.78 5.15 5.77
N LEU A 557 11.13 4.70 4.69
CA LEU A 557 9.77 4.14 4.69
C LEU A 557 9.79 2.64 4.35
N PRO A 558 8.90 1.80 4.92
CA PRO A 558 7.98 2.08 6.03
C PRO A 558 8.67 2.25 7.38
N ARG A 559 7.97 2.83 8.37
CA ARG A 559 8.46 3.05 9.74
C ARG A 559 7.67 2.25 10.75
N GLU A 560 8.34 1.71 11.75
CA GLU A 560 7.68 1.06 12.89
C GLU A 560 6.92 2.07 13.75
N GLY A 561 5.92 1.59 14.47
CA GLY A 561 5.12 2.39 15.39
C GLY A 561 5.88 2.82 16.64
N VAL A 562 5.26 3.71 17.42
CA VAL A 562 5.87 4.27 18.62
C VAL A 562 6.18 3.16 19.64
N PRO A 563 7.44 3.03 20.11
CA PRO A 563 7.81 2.01 21.08
C PRO A 563 7.05 2.12 22.41
N ASP A 564 6.77 0.97 23.01
CA ASP A 564 6.05 0.84 24.28
C ASP A 564 6.68 1.61 25.45
N LEU A 565 7.98 1.90 25.37
CA LEU A 565 8.70 2.68 26.38
C LEU A 565 8.05 4.05 26.65
N PHE A 566 7.54 4.70 25.61
CA PHE A 566 6.95 6.05 25.68
C PHE A 566 5.44 6.03 25.97
N THR A 567 4.76 4.94 25.65
CA THR A 567 3.29 4.89 25.59
C THR A 567 2.63 4.31 26.84
N ASN A 568 3.43 3.83 27.81
CA ASN A 568 2.97 3.19 29.03
C ASN A 568 1.92 4.00 29.81
N ARG A 569 2.05 5.34 29.90
CA ARG A 569 1.10 6.17 30.65
C ARG A 569 -0.25 6.28 29.94
N ILE A 570 -0.25 6.34 28.61
CA ILE A 570 -1.47 6.28 27.80
C ILE A 570 -2.15 4.94 28.00
N LYS A 571 -1.42 3.82 27.87
CA LYS A 571 -1.99 2.48 28.10
C LYS A 571 -2.65 2.34 29.48
N ARG A 572 -2.06 2.97 30.51
CA ARG A 572 -2.65 3.03 31.86
C ARG A 572 -3.91 3.90 31.92
N ALA A 573 -3.96 5.05 31.23
CA ALA A 573 -5.17 5.88 31.15
C ALA A 573 -6.35 5.09 30.57
N PHE A 574 -6.14 4.34 29.48
CA PHE A 574 -7.16 3.44 28.91
C PHE A 574 -7.57 2.33 29.89
N ALA A 575 -6.63 1.74 30.62
CA ALA A 575 -6.94 0.71 31.61
C ALA A 575 -7.77 1.27 32.79
N ASN A 576 -7.45 2.47 33.27
CA ASN A 576 -8.18 3.15 34.34
C ASN A 576 -9.61 3.49 33.90
N ALA A 577 -9.77 4.07 32.70
CA ALA A 577 -11.08 4.40 32.16
C ALA A 577 -12.00 3.16 32.03
N LYS A 578 -11.42 1.98 31.75
CA LYS A 578 -12.16 0.70 31.71
C LYS A 578 -12.51 0.17 33.11
N ALA A 579 -11.66 0.39 34.11
CA ALA A 579 -11.85 -0.12 35.46
C ALA A 579 -12.99 0.59 36.21
N GLU A 580 -13.17 1.90 36.00
CA GLU A 580 -14.15 2.73 36.72
C GLU A 580 -15.61 2.29 36.54
N VAL A 581 -15.95 1.65 35.42
CA VAL A 581 -17.34 1.26 35.10
C VAL A 581 -17.64 -0.19 35.49
N GLY A 582 -16.65 -0.97 35.96
CA GLY A 582 -16.83 -2.40 36.21
C GLY A 582 -17.29 -3.16 34.95
N ALA A 583 -16.94 -2.64 33.77
CA ALA A 583 -17.43 -3.14 32.49
C ALA A 583 -17.06 -4.62 32.32
N LYS A 584 -18.05 -5.46 32.02
CA LYS A 584 -17.80 -6.85 31.64
C LYS A 584 -16.91 -6.86 30.40
N LYS A 585 -15.96 -7.78 30.39
CA LYS A 585 -15.00 -7.99 29.28
C LYS A 585 -15.77 -8.23 27.97
N GLY A 586 -15.91 -7.20 27.13
CA GLY A 586 -16.61 -7.27 25.84
C GLY A 586 -17.48 -6.07 25.45
N GLU A 587 -17.83 -5.19 26.41
CA GLU A 587 -18.76 -4.06 26.18
C GLU A 587 -18.05 -2.69 26.05
N ALA A 588 -16.86 -2.53 26.65
CA ALA A 588 -16.02 -1.32 26.57
C ALA A 588 -14.66 -1.63 25.91
N ASP A 589 -14.65 -1.75 24.58
CA ASP A 589 -13.48 -2.20 23.80
C ASP A 589 -12.67 -1.07 23.15
N GLY A 590 -12.64 0.12 23.76
CA GLY A 590 -11.74 1.19 23.32
C GLY A 590 -10.28 0.76 23.45
N GLU A 591 -9.52 0.85 22.36
CA GLU A 591 -8.13 0.37 22.28
C GLU A 591 -7.22 1.45 21.68
N ALA A 592 -6.01 1.56 22.21
CA ALA A 592 -4.94 2.37 21.66
C ALA A 592 -3.98 1.49 20.84
N ILE A 593 -4.01 1.67 19.52
CA ILE A 593 -3.22 0.94 18.54
C ILE A 593 -2.08 1.83 18.04
N TRP A 594 -0.85 1.37 18.21
CA TRP A 594 0.36 2.02 17.71
C TRP A 594 0.76 1.33 16.42
N THR A 595 0.72 2.06 15.30
CA THR A 595 0.91 1.47 13.96
C THR A 595 2.10 2.08 13.21
N SER A 596 2.44 1.47 12.09
CA SER A 596 3.49 1.92 11.18
C SER A 596 3.08 3.14 10.36
N ASN A 597 4.06 3.75 9.68
CA ASN A 597 3.81 4.74 8.64
C ASN A 597 4.42 4.28 7.30
N PRO A 598 3.62 4.06 6.24
CA PRO A 598 2.15 4.19 6.20
C PRO A 598 1.43 3.07 6.97
N THR A 599 0.11 3.20 7.15
CA THR A 599 -0.78 2.15 7.68
C THR A 599 -1.98 1.96 6.77
N ARG A 600 -2.59 0.77 6.77
CA ARG A 600 -3.89 0.54 6.13
C ARG A 600 -4.93 0.21 7.18
N LEU A 601 -6.11 0.80 7.04
CA LEU A 601 -7.29 0.47 7.82
C LEU A 601 -8.24 -0.29 6.90
N SER A 602 -8.60 -1.49 7.31
CA SER A 602 -9.58 -2.32 6.63
C SER A 602 -10.86 -2.34 7.46
N PHE A 603 -11.98 -1.95 6.86
CA PHE A 603 -13.30 -2.15 7.43
C PHE A 603 -13.95 -3.30 6.66
N PHE A 604 -14.38 -4.34 7.38
CA PHE A 604 -15.02 -5.51 6.76
C PHE A 604 -14.12 -6.20 5.71
N GLY A 605 -12.83 -6.39 6.02
CA GLY A 605 -11.90 -7.11 5.14
C GLY A 605 -11.63 -6.37 3.81
N PRO A 606 -11.74 -7.02 2.64
CA PRO A 606 -11.40 -6.39 1.36
C PRO A 606 -12.42 -5.35 0.86
N ALA A 607 -13.61 -5.28 1.49
CA ALA A 607 -14.73 -4.43 1.07
C ALA A 607 -14.46 -2.92 1.23
N HIS A 608 -13.66 -2.53 2.21
CA HIS A 608 -13.30 -1.13 2.44
C HIS A 608 -11.83 -1.06 2.87
N GLU A 609 -11.07 -0.23 2.15
CA GLU A 609 -9.66 0.02 2.41
C GLU A 609 -9.38 1.53 2.47
N LEU A 610 -8.81 1.98 3.59
CA LEU A 610 -8.34 3.35 3.84
C LEU A 610 -6.83 3.31 4.09
N VAL A 611 -6.05 4.00 3.25
CA VAL A 611 -4.59 4.10 3.42
C VAL A 611 -4.27 5.45 4.05
N ILE A 612 -3.46 5.45 5.11
CA ILE A 612 -2.99 6.68 5.74
C ILE A 612 -1.47 6.74 5.61
N LEU A 613 -0.98 7.87 5.12
CA LEU A 613 0.43 8.19 4.98
C LEU A 613 0.67 9.53 5.66
N ARG A 614 1.64 9.58 6.58
CA ARG A 614 2.15 10.84 7.13
C ARG A 614 3.48 11.18 6.47
N ASP A 615 3.47 12.17 5.59
CA ASP A 615 4.64 12.62 4.84
C ASP A 615 4.41 14.04 4.28
N ASP A 616 5.40 14.92 4.38
CA ASP A 616 5.37 16.26 3.74
C ASP A 616 5.70 16.17 2.25
N ILE A 617 4.85 15.46 1.51
CA ILE A 617 5.08 15.06 0.13
C ILE A 617 4.98 16.24 -0.84
N SER A 618 4.11 17.20 -0.59
CA SER A 618 3.90 18.38 -1.44
C SER A 618 5.12 19.29 -1.42
N GLY A 619 5.74 19.49 -0.25
CA GLY A 619 7.03 20.14 -0.12
C GLY A 619 8.12 19.42 -0.93
N ARG A 620 8.14 18.08 -0.89
CA ARG A 620 9.11 17.27 -1.68
C ARG A 620 8.85 17.36 -3.18
N PHE A 621 7.61 17.37 -3.64
CA PHE A 621 7.29 17.56 -5.05
C PHE A 621 7.73 18.95 -5.53
N ARG A 622 7.44 20.02 -4.79
CA ARG A 622 7.85 21.39 -5.15
C ARG A 622 9.37 21.53 -5.29
N ARG A 623 10.16 20.88 -4.43
CA ARG A 623 11.63 20.93 -4.47
C ARG A 623 12.26 20.12 -5.61
N ASN A 624 11.61 19.03 -6.03
CA ASN A 624 12.16 18.10 -7.03
C ASN A 624 11.47 18.17 -8.40
N ALA A 625 10.50 19.07 -8.57
CA ALA A 625 9.76 19.18 -9.82
C ALA A 625 10.67 19.65 -10.97
N ILE A 626 10.65 18.92 -12.08
CA ILE A 626 11.29 19.35 -13.32
C ILE A 626 10.50 20.50 -13.95
N ARG A 627 11.22 21.43 -14.57
CA ARG A 627 10.65 22.50 -15.37
C ARG A 627 10.53 22.02 -16.82
N TYR A 628 9.38 22.21 -17.42
CA TYR A 628 9.08 21.86 -18.82
C TYR A 628 8.34 23.02 -19.49
N GLY A 629 8.37 23.07 -20.82
CA GLY A 629 7.65 24.08 -21.61
C GLY A 629 8.18 25.51 -21.43
N GLN A 630 9.44 25.67 -21.05
CA GLN A 630 10.03 27.00 -20.82
C GLN A 630 10.08 27.84 -22.11
N ALA A 631 10.37 27.21 -23.25
CA ALA A 631 10.42 27.90 -24.53
C ALA A 631 9.03 28.37 -24.97
N THR A 632 7.99 27.55 -24.75
CA THR A 632 6.60 27.90 -25.04
C THR A 632 6.12 29.07 -24.19
N LYS A 633 6.42 29.05 -22.88
CA LYS A 633 6.07 30.16 -21.96
C LYS A 633 6.77 31.48 -22.30
N GLN A 634 8.02 31.41 -22.77
CA GLN A 634 8.75 32.59 -23.23
C GLN A 634 8.16 33.14 -24.53
N ALA A 635 7.79 32.28 -25.48
CA ALA A 635 7.13 32.69 -26.72
C ALA A 635 5.76 33.36 -26.45
N GLU A 636 4.95 32.79 -25.54
CA GLU A 636 3.66 33.38 -25.12
C GLU A 636 3.85 34.76 -24.47
N SER A 637 4.85 34.92 -23.59
CA SER A 637 5.15 36.21 -22.96
C SER A 637 5.68 37.27 -23.96
N GLN A 638 6.34 36.85 -25.03
CA GLN A 638 6.80 37.75 -26.10
C GLN A 638 5.65 38.15 -27.03
N THR A 639 4.68 37.26 -27.29
CA THR A 639 3.49 37.58 -28.08
C THR A 639 2.53 38.53 -27.36
N ASP A 640 2.36 38.41 -26.03
CA ASP A 640 1.57 39.37 -25.25
C ASP A 640 2.25 40.76 -25.17
N SER A 641 3.58 40.81 -25.31
CA SER A 641 4.35 42.05 -25.38
C SER A 641 4.34 42.70 -26.79
N ALA A 642 3.86 41.98 -27.82
CA ALA A 642 3.90 42.40 -29.22
C ALA A 642 2.58 43.00 -29.76
N ILE A 643 1.57 43.20 -28.89
CA ILE A 643 0.26 43.81 -29.26
C ILE A 643 0.21 45.33 -28.96
N VAL A 644 1.31 45.95 -28.55
CA VAL A 644 1.41 47.42 -28.51
C VAL A 644 2.13 47.90 -29.75
N LEU A 645 1.36 48.40 -30.73
CA LEU A 645 1.87 49.19 -31.84
C LEU A 645 2.65 50.40 -31.28
N PRO A 646 3.87 50.71 -31.76
CA PRO A 646 4.55 51.93 -31.36
C PRO A 646 4.00 53.08 -32.19
N ASP A 647 3.24 53.98 -31.56
CA ASP A 647 3.16 55.35 -32.04
C ASP A 647 4.51 56.02 -31.73
N SER A 648 5.09 56.57 -32.78
CA SER A 648 6.27 57.43 -32.75
C SER A 648 6.03 58.64 -31.84
N ASP A 649 6.95 58.89 -30.92
CA ASP A 649 7.70 60.15 -30.90
C ASP A 649 8.87 60.08 -29.91
N GLU A 650 9.89 60.84 -30.27
CA GLU A 650 11.25 60.96 -29.74
C GLU A 650 11.25 61.31 -28.23
N ASP A 651 12.16 60.77 -27.41
CA ASP A 651 13.44 61.43 -27.16
C ASP A 651 14.49 60.50 -26.53
N MET A 652 15.72 60.60 -27.07
CA MET A 652 16.93 60.02 -26.52
C MET A 652 17.33 60.70 -25.20
N THR A 653 17.63 59.94 -24.15
CA THR A 653 18.80 60.22 -23.30
C THR A 653 19.46 58.94 -22.81
N MET A 654 20.73 58.79 -23.18
CA MET A 654 21.68 57.80 -22.67
C MET A 654 22.29 58.31 -21.36
N SER A 655 22.49 57.42 -20.39
CA SER A 655 23.80 57.14 -19.76
C SER A 655 23.61 56.58 -18.35
N GLY A 656 24.40 55.56 -18.04
CA GLY A 656 24.41 54.91 -16.73
C GLY A 656 25.24 55.64 -15.68
N ALA A 657 24.94 55.31 -14.43
CA ALA A 657 25.86 55.31 -13.29
C ALA A 657 25.18 54.55 -12.12
N LEU A 658 25.87 53.53 -11.60
CA LEU A 658 25.68 52.99 -10.24
C LEU A 658 26.40 53.94 -9.24
N PRO A 659 26.41 53.66 -7.92
CA PRO A 659 25.33 53.82 -6.93
C PRO A 659 25.79 54.67 -5.71
N THR A 660 24.93 55.41 -5.00
CA THR A 660 25.29 55.89 -3.64
C THR A 660 24.09 56.07 -2.70
N THR A 661 24.18 55.29 -1.63
CA THR A 661 23.76 55.40 -0.22
C THR A 661 23.15 56.68 0.38
N GLU A 662 22.21 56.42 1.30
CA GLU A 662 21.77 57.20 2.49
C GLU A 662 20.95 58.47 2.18
N SER A 663 19.83 58.83 2.82
CA SER A 663 19.20 58.64 4.15
C SER A 663 17.76 59.17 3.98
N ASP A 664 16.64 58.69 4.55
CA ASP A 664 16.17 58.76 5.94
C ASP A 664 14.62 58.97 5.88
N GLU A 665 13.94 58.50 6.92
CA GLU A 665 12.65 58.96 7.48
C GLU A 665 11.27 58.70 6.78
N LEU A 666 10.53 57.76 7.40
CA LEU A 666 9.16 57.84 7.96
C LEU A 666 8.14 58.84 7.37
N GLU A 667 6.98 58.36 6.90
CA GLU A 667 5.66 58.44 7.58
C GLU A 667 4.48 58.02 6.67
N ASP A 668 3.39 57.61 7.34
CA ASP A 668 2.02 57.38 6.86
C ASP A 668 1.58 58.30 5.71
N THR A 669 0.66 57.94 4.79
CA THR A 669 -0.79 57.97 5.05
C THR A 669 -1.56 57.53 3.80
N ARG A 670 -2.64 56.77 4.03
CA ARG A 670 -3.87 56.55 3.23
C ARG A 670 -4.04 57.39 1.94
N MET A 671 -4.42 56.74 0.83
CA MET A 671 -5.20 57.40 -0.23
C MET A 671 -6.35 56.52 -0.75
N ALA A 672 -7.54 56.99 -0.41
CA ALA A 672 -8.80 57.10 -1.13
C ALA A 672 -9.12 56.19 -2.35
N PHE A 673 -10.33 55.64 -2.28
CA PHE A 673 -11.22 55.33 -3.39
C PHE A 673 -11.37 56.55 -4.32
N ASP A 674 -11.26 56.33 -5.63
CA ASP A 674 -11.98 57.12 -6.62
C ASP A 674 -12.78 56.17 -7.52
N ALA A 675 -14.08 56.44 -7.55
CA ALA A 675 -15.10 55.79 -8.37
C ALA A 675 -15.36 56.70 -9.58
N ASP A 676 -15.13 56.19 -10.79
CA ASP A 676 -16.05 56.32 -11.93
C ASP A 676 -15.40 55.77 -13.21
N SER A 677 -15.87 54.62 -13.66
CA SER A 677 -15.78 54.15 -15.05
C SER A 677 -16.90 53.12 -15.30
N PRO A 678 -17.76 53.31 -16.34
CA PRO A 678 -18.97 52.52 -16.53
C PRO A 678 -18.69 51.09 -17.05
N PRO A 679 -19.63 50.14 -16.88
CA PRO A 679 -19.35 48.72 -17.00
C PRO A 679 -19.30 48.28 -18.47
N ALA A 680 -18.15 47.78 -18.91
CA ALA A 680 -18.05 47.01 -20.15
C ALA A 680 -18.53 45.58 -19.91
N ALA A 681 -19.38 45.11 -20.81
CA ALA A 681 -20.21 43.92 -20.71
C ALA A 681 -19.43 42.61 -20.46
N LEU A 682 -19.91 41.87 -19.46
CA LEU A 682 -20.00 40.40 -19.36
C LEU A 682 -19.16 39.59 -20.37
N ALA A 683 -17.85 39.52 -20.14
CA ALA A 683 -17.12 38.30 -20.44
C ALA A 683 -17.40 37.34 -19.29
N GLU A 684 -17.98 36.18 -19.60
CA GLU A 684 -18.15 35.08 -18.65
C GLU A 684 -16.79 34.71 -18.07
N THR A 685 -16.51 35.23 -16.87
CA THR A 685 -15.38 34.79 -16.08
C THR A 685 -15.70 33.38 -15.64
N VAL A 686 -15.04 32.40 -16.26
CA VAL A 686 -14.92 31.05 -15.72
C VAL A 686 -14.54 31.20 -14.25
N PRO A 687 -15.31 30.66 -13.28
CA PRO A 687 -15.02 30.87 -11.87
C PRO A 687 -13.61 30.33 -11.61
N SER A 688 -12.69 31.20 -11.21
CA SER A 688 -11.33 30.80 -10.86
C SER A 688 -11.41 29.80 -9.71
N GLU A 689 -11.08 28.54 -9.98
CA GLU A 689 -11.07 27.50 -8.96
C GLU A 689 -10.20 27.95 -7.78
N SER A 690 -10.64 27.69 -6.55
CA SER A 690 -9.89 28.12 -5.37
C SER A 690 -8.48 27.51 -5.37
N TYR A 691 -7.50 28.31 -4.95
CA TYR A 691 -6.08 27.91 -4.93
C TYR A 691 -5.85 26.55 -4.25
N ASN A 692 -6.54 26.28 -3.14
CA ASN A 692 -6.45 25.02 -2.41
C ASN A 692 -6.90 23.81 -3.26
N ILE A 693 -7.94 23.97 -4.08
CA ILE A 693 -8.43 22.92 -4.97
C ILE A 693 -7.43 22.67 -6.09
N GLN A 694 -6.81 23.72 -6.63
CA GLN A 694 -5.78 23.59 -7.66
C GLN A 694 -4.54 22.86 -7.13
N GLU A 695 -4.06 23.21 -5.93
CA GLU A 695 -2.92 22.54 -5.30
C GLU A 695 -3.24 21.09 -4.97
N ALA A 696 -4.45 20.81 -4.48
CA ALA A 696 -4.93 19.45 -4.23
C ALA A 696 -4.99 18.61 -5.52
N LYS A 697 -5.60 19.15 -6.59
CA LYS A 697 -5.64 18.48 -7.90
C LYS A 697 -4.23 18.17 -8.41
N ARG A 698 -3.33 19.15 -8.32
CA ARG A 698 -1.93 19.00 -8.72
C ARG A 698 -1.25 17.86 -7.98
N LEU A 699 -1.42 17.77 -6.66
CA LEU A 699 -0.88 16.69 -5.84
C LEU A 699 -1.46 15.32 -6.23
N ILE A 700 -2.79 15.23 -6.37
CA ILE A 700 -3.50 13.98 -6.71
C ILE A 700 -3.06 13.44 -8.07
N LEU A 701 -2.99 14.31 -9.10
CA LEU A 701 -2.54 13.97 -10.45
C LEU A 701 -1.04 13.61 -10.52
N SER A 702 -0.26 13.99 -9.51
CA SER A 702 1.15 13.60 -9.41
C SER A 702 1.32 12.24 -8.73
N LEU A 703 0.49 11.94 -7.71
CA LEU A 703 0.67 10.79 -6.83
C LEU A 703 -0.07 9.53 -7.30
N LEU A 704 -1.38 9.62 -7.56
CA LEU A 704 -2.20 8.43 -7.86
C LEU A 704 -1.75 7.69 -9.14
N PRO A 705 -1.39 8.38 -10.23
CA PRO A 705 -0.83 7.73 -11.41
C PRO A 705 0.39 6.85 -11.15
N GLN A 706 1.17 7.13 -10.12
CA GLN A 706 2.40 6.39 -9.85
C GLN A 706 2.16 5.05 -9.15
N SER A 707 0.92 4.73 -8.74
CA SER A 707 0.58 3.52 -7.97
C SER A 707 1.48 3.30 -6.75
N THR A 708 2.11 4.34 -6.22
CA THR A 708 2.94 4.27 -5.02
C THR A 708 2.88 5.58 -4.24
N VAL A 709 3.01 5.50 -2.92
CA VAL A 709 3.10 6.67 -2.05
C VAL A 709 4.45 7.38 -2.10
N SER A 710 5.50 6.75 -2.64
CA SER A 710 6.85 7.33 -2.70
C SER A 710 7.44 7.26 -4.12
N PRO A 711 6.98 8.13 -5.04
CA PRO A 711 7.45 8.14 -6.42
C PRO A 711 8.74 8.96 -6.60
N PHE A 712 9.71 8.79 -5.70
CA PHE A 712 10.98 9.51 -5.70
C PHE A 712 12.17 8.56 -5.86
N PRO A 713 13.37 9.08 -6.21
CA PRO A 713 14.59 8.29 -6.18
C PRO A 713 14.96 8.00 -4.72
N LEU A 714 15.68 6.90 -4.50
CA LEU A 714 16.15 6.49 -3.17
C LEU A 714 17.06 7.52 -2.47
N THR A 715 17.67 8.42 -3.22
CA THR A 715 18.48 9.54 -2.70
C THR A 715 17.64 10.64 -2.07
N VAL A 716 16.39 10.82 -2.52
CA VAL A 716 15.46 11.83 -2.01
C VAL A 716 14.60 11.24 -0.89
N ARG A 717 14.08 10.03 -1.10
CA ARG A 717 13.29 9.28 -0.12
C ARG A 717 13.76 7.84 -0.08
N PRO A 718 14.55 7.44 0.93
CA PRO A 718 15.00 6.06 1.06
C PRO A 718 13.82 5.17 1.45
N VAL A 719 13.76 3.96 0.88
CA VAL A 719 12.73 2.96 1.20
C VAL A 719 13.36 1.60 1.49
N HIS A 720 12.72 0.82 2.36
CA HIS A 720 13.09 -0.57 2.59
C HIS A 720 12.71 -1.43 1.37
N TRP A 721 13.70 -2.01 0.70
CA TRP A 721 13.47 -2.67 -0.60
C TRP A 721 12.51 -3.85 -0.53
N ASP A 722 12.58 -4.64 0.55
CA ASP A 722 11.74 -5.81 0.75
C ASP A 722 10.28 -5.48 1.09
N TYR A 723 10.02 -4.30 1.66
CA TYR A 723 8.68 -3.86 2.09
C TYR A 723 8.05 -2.88 1.12
N ALA A 724 8.83 -2.19 0.29
CA ALA A 724 8.32 -1.17 -0.64
C ALA A 724 7.23 -1.70 -1.59
N PRO A 725 7.35 -2.90 -2.22
CA PRO A 725 6.34 -3.39 -3.15
C PRO A 725 4.96 -3.67 -2.53
N SER A 726 4.88 -3.98 -1.24
CA SER A 726 3.61 -4.24 -0.55
C SER A 726 3.13 -3.04 0.25
N ALA A 727 3.99 -2.46 1.09
CA ALA A 727 3.58 -1.42 2.02
C ALA A 727 3.36 -0.06 1.35
N LEU A 728 4.11 0.24 0.29
CA LEU A 728 4.09 1.55 -0.37
C LEU A 728 3.30 1.55 -1.68
N THR A 729 2.70 0.42 -2.08
CA THR A 729 1.90 0.33 -3.30
C THR A 729 0.49 0.86 -3.06
N LEU A 730 -0.01 1.65 -4.02
CA LEU A 730 -1.41 2.07 -4.12
C LEU A 730 -2.16 1.22 -5.17
N TYR A 731 -1.68 0.01 -5.44
CA TYR A 731 -2.32 -0.96 -6.32
C TYR A 731 -2.79 -2.18 -5.51
N PRO A 732 -4.07 -2.59 -5.61
CA PRO A 732 -5.17 -1.89 -6.28
C PRO A 732 -5.45 -0.53 -5.62
N LEU A 733 -6.11 0.37 -6.35
CA LEU A 733 -6.43 1.71 -5.83
C LEU A 733 -7.29 1.59 -4.55
N PRO A 734 -6.95 2.28 -3.44
CA PRO A 734 -7.75 2.24 -2.22
C PRO A 734 -9.06 3.01 -2.39
N HIS A 735 -10.01 2.82 -1.47
CA HIS A 735 -11.27 3.58 -1.48
C HIS A 735 -11.04 5.03 -1.03
N ALA A 736 -10.18 5.19 -0.02
CA ALA A 736 -9.77 6.49 0.46
C ALA A 736 -8.26 6.50 0.80
N LEU A 737 -7.62 7.64 0.55
CA LEU A 737 -6.22 7.89 0.80
C LEU A 737 -6.08 9.17 1.63
N VAL A 738 -5.52 9.05 2.82
CA VAL A 738 -5.14 10.19 3.66
C VAL A 738 -3.67 10.48 3.43
N VAL A 739 -3.39 11.64 2.84
CA VAL A 739 -2.04 12.18 2.76
C VAL A 739 -1.94 13.26 3.84
N ALA A 740 -1.50 12.88 5.03
CA ALA A 740 -1.27 13.79 6.14
C ALA A 740 0.00 14.61 5.85
N ASP A 741 -0.21 15.77 5.22
CA ASP A 741 0.85 16.67 4.77
C ASP A 741 0.65 18.04 5.43
N ALA A 742 1.65 18.45 6.22
CA ALA A 742 1.59 19.72 6.95
C ALA A 742 1.98 20.93 6.07
N ASP A 743 2.59 20.69 4.90
CA ASP A 743 3.05 21.72 3.96
C ASP A 743 1.98 22.09 2.91
N ALA A 744 0.87 21.35 2.86
CA ALA A 744 -0.24 21.56 1.95
C ALA A 744 -1.51 21.99 2.70
N PRO A 745 -2.38 22.82 2.09
CA PRO A 745 -3.65 23.19 2.69
C PRO A 745 -4.55 21.95 2.84
N PRO A 746 -5.51 21.97 3.78
CA PRO A 746 -6.45 20.87 3.94
C PRO A 746 -7.40 20.78 2.74
N PHE A 747 -7.68 19.57 2.29
CA PHE A 747 -8.60 19.31 1.18
C PHE A 747 -9.22 17.92 1.28
N ALA A 748 -10.34 17.70 0.57
CA ALA A 748 -10.95 16.39 0.39
C ALA A 748 -11.57 16.32 -1.01
N ILE A 749 -10.98 15.52 -1.91
CA ILE A 749 -11.37 15.45 -3.32
C ILE A 749 -11.42 13.99 -3.77
N THR A 750 -12.41 13.65 -4.59
CA THR A 750 -12.52 12.30 -5.17
C THR A 750 -11.97 12.30 -6.59
N TYR A 751 -11.09 11.36 -6.90
CA TYR A 751 -10.52 11.16 -8.24
C TYR A 751 -10.52 9.68 -8.60
N GLU A 752 -11.11 9.32 -9.75
CA GLU A 752 -11.21 7.94 -10.27
C GLU A 752 -11.70 6.90 -9.24
N GLY A 753 -12.62 7.30 -8.36
CA GLY A 753 -13.20 6.46 -7.31
C GLY A 753 -12.41 6.37 -6.00
N CYS A 754 -11.21 6.95 -5.94
CA CYS A 754 -10.45 7.10 -4.70
C CYS A 754 -10.70 8.49 -4.09
N HIS A 755 -11.08 8.52 -2.82
CA HIS A 755 -11.26 9.76 -2.08
C HIS A 755 -9.95 10.17 -1.39
N VAL A 756 -9.27 11.19 -1.91
CA VAL A 756 -8.00 11.69 -1.38
C VAL A 756 -8.25 12.86 -0.45
N MET A 757 -7.69 12.80 0.75
CA MET A 757 -7.89 13.79 1.78
C MET A 757 -6.57 14.20 2.43
N ASN A 758 -6.44 15.48 2.76
CA ASN A 758 -5.35 16.02 3.57
C ASN A 758 -5.95 16.78 4.75
N PRO A 759 -5.71 16.35 6.00
CA PRO A 759 -6.14 17.09 7.20
C PRO A 759 -5.35 18.40 7.40
N GLY A 760 -4.18 18.55 6.77
CA GLY A 760 -3.29 19.68 6.99
C GLY A 760 -2.63 19.65 8.37
N ARG A 761 -2.17 20.81 8.83
CA ARG A 761 -1.66 21.02 10.19
C ARG A 761 -2.84 21.21 11.15
N LEU A 762 -2.84 20.51 12.29
CA LEU A 762 -3.94 20.59 13.26
C LEU A 762 -4.25 22.03 13.70
N VAL A 763 -3.22 22.84 13.99
CA VAL A 763 -3.37 24.24 14.40
C VAL A 763 -2.76 25.15 13.35
N GLU A 764 -3.58 26.00 12.75
CA GLU A 764 -3.19 27.00 11.76
C GLU A 764 -3.48 28.43 12.30
N GLY A 765 -2.62 29.39 11.93
CA GLY A 765 -2.78 30.80 12.29
C GLY A 765 -1.90 31.28 13.45
N GLY A 766 -1.66 32.60 13.51
CA GLY A 766 -0.85 33.28 14.51
C GLY A 766 -1.66 34.26 15.36
N GLY A 767 -1.23 34.49 16.61
CA GLY A 767 -1.85 35.46 17.52
C GLY A 767 -3.18 35.00 18.12
N LYS A 768 -4.19 35.89 18.15
CA LYS A 768 -5.50 35.68 18.80
C LYS A 768 -6.51 34.87 17.97
N ARG A 769 -6.24 34.59 16.69
CA ARG A 769 -7.13 33.84 15.78
C ARG A 769 -6.44 32.56 15.34
N LYS A 770 -6.41 31.58 16.24
CA LYS A 770 -5.94 30.23 15.92
C LYS A 770 -7.12 29.37 15.47
N LYS A 771 -6.91 28.58 14.44
CA LYS A 771 -7.89 27.71 13.83
C LYS A 771 -7.43 26.26 13.99
N VAL A 772 -8.33 25.40 14.40
CA VAL A 772 -8.12 23.95 14.51
C VAL A 772 -8.78 23.30 13.31
N GLN A 773 -8.06 22.42 12.61
CA GLN A 773 -8.57 21.74 11.42
C GLN A 773 -8.36 20.23 11.52
N TRP A 774 -9.34 19.46 11.07
CA TRP A 774 -9.28 17.99 11.02
C TRP A 774 -10.19 17.45 9.92
N ILE A 775 -10.15 16.13 9.70
CA ILE A 775 -11.10 15.46 8.80
C ILE A 775 -12.05 14.58 9.60
N GLU A 776 -13.33 14.68 9.29
CA GLU A 776 -14.33 13.67 9.62
C GLU A 776 -14.52 12.74 8.41
N TYR A 777 -14.18 11.47 8.58
CA TYR A 777 -14.33 10.43 7.58
C TYR A 777 -15.54 9.55 7.89
N ASP A 778 -16.49 9.46 6.97
CA ASP A 778 -17.64 8.56 7.10
C ASP A 778 -17.32 7.20 6.46
N VAL A 779 -17.37 6.14 7.28
CA VAL A 779 -17.02 4.78 6.88
C VAL A 779 -18.01 4.21 5.85
N TRP A 780 -19.28 4.62 5.87
CA TRP A 780 -20.27 4.11 4.91
C TRP A 780 -20.13 4.77 3.54
N THR A 781 -20.13 6.11 3.50
CA THR A 781 -20.02 6.84 2.24
C THR A 781 -18.61 6.80 1.65
N LYS A 782 -17.63 6.35 2.43
CA LYS A 782 -16.20 6.25 2.08
C LYS A 782 -15.63 7.62 1.69
N ARG A 783 -16.15 8.68 2.30
CA ARG A 783 -15.81 10.08 2.00
C ARG A 783 -15.52 10.83 3.29
N GLY A 784 -14.59 11.78 3.20
CA GLY A 784 -14.24 12.67 4.29
C GLY A 784 -14.57 14.12 3.96
N GLY A 785 -14.79 14.91 5.00
CA GLY A 785 -14.94 16.36 4.92
C GLY A 785 -13.97 17.06 5.86
N VAL A 786 -13.39 18.17 5.41
CA VAL A 786 -12.58 19.05 6.25
C VAL A 786 -13.50 19.79 7.23
N LYS A 787 -13.12 19.80 8.50
CA LYS A 787 -13.82 20.46 9.61
C LYS A 787 -12.88 21.42 10.30
N GLU A 788 -13.45 22.51 10.79
CA GLU A 788 -12.69 23.65 11.31
C GLU A 788 -13.34 24.21 12.56
N LEU A 789 -12.53 24.54 13.57
CA LEU A 789 -12.96 25.15 14.83
C LEU A 789 -12.05 26.33 15.18
N TRP A 790 -12.62 27.43 15.64
CA TRP A 790 -11.84 28.60 16.04
C TRP A 790 -11.52 28.57 17.54
N MET A 791 -10.26 28.79 17.90
CA MET A 791 -9.82 29.01 19.27
C MET A 791 -9.90 30.51 19.60
N GLY A 792 -11.12 31.05 19.56
CA GLY A 792 -11.45 32.42 20.01
C GLY A 792 -12.17 32.40 21.34
#